data_AF-A0A099BUG2-F1
#
_entry.id   AF-A0A099BUG2-F1
#
_cell.length_a   1.000
_cell.length_b   1.000
_cell.length_c   1.000
_cell.angle_alpha   90.00
_cell.angle_beta   90.00
_cell.angle_gamma   90.00
#
_symmetry.space_group_name_H-M   'P 1'
#
loop_
_entity.id
_entity.type
_entity.pdbx_description
1 polymer ?
#
loop_
_entity_poly.entity_id
_entity_poly.type
_entity_poly.pdbx_seq_one_letter_code
_entity_poly.pdbx_strand_id
1 'polypeptide(L)'
;MKALKTYWPDIVAVVLFAVISFAYFFPADIEGRILYRHDSAAGRGAAQEQAAYYERTGKMTRWSNSAFSGMPTYQTAPSYSSTTALKQAINAYHLWLPENVWFVFAYLLGFYILLRAFDFRHSLAVLGSIIWAFSSYFFIIIAAGHIWKVMALAYLPPMIAGVVLAYRGKFLTGLIVTAIFSAFEVNANHVQMTYYYLFIIFFMLIAFLVEAIREKQLSRFWKATGVCLIGAAIGISLNLSNLYHTWQYSQESMRGKSELVKKNAANQTNSGLDRDYITQWSYGVDETWTLLVPNTKGGASVPLAANKTAMEKANPEYMQIYQQLGQYWGEQPGTSGPVYVGAFVLMLFILGLFIVKGPMKWALLAATILSILLSWGRNFMPFTDFFLDNVPMYSKFRTVASILVMAEFTIPLLAMLALKKIVDEPDLLTKKIKFVYISFALTGGIALLFALMPNMFFVDFISSSEMNALKSIPAEYLGAIEGNLREMRRAIFVADCWRSFWIIVVGTFLLLLFKARKLKAEYMIGAVALLCLIDMWQVNKRYLNDDMFVEKSVREAPQVMTNVDRQILRDKSLDYRVLNLASNTFNENETSYYHKSIGGYHAAKLRRYQELIEAYIQPEMRKILPAISQAGGDMTKVAGDSIYPVLNMLNAKHFILPLQNNQTVDVQNPYVYGNAWFVDKLSYVDNANQELDALGRLNLRHEAVADAKFRTQLGEATHQDGTSIVTLTSYEPNELHYDVNSTKGGVVVFSEIFYPEWTATVDGQPVELGRVNYVLRALNVKPGQHKVVLSFYPKSVDQTETVAYVSYAVLLLLIILGIFSARRQPKELE
;
A
#
# COMPACT_ATOMS: atom_id res chain seq x y z
N MET A 1 41.71 -7.35 15.33
CA MET A 1 41.45 -8.81 15.44
C MET A 1 40.42 -9.20 16.51
N LYS A 2 40.48 -8.74 17.77
CA LYS A 2 39.48 -9.09 18.82
C LYS A 2 38.03 -8.65 18.50
N ALA A 3 37.82 -7.44 17.98
CA ALA A 3 36.49 -6.97 17.59
C ALA A 3 35.90 -7.78 16.43
N LEU A 4 36.72 -8.16 15.44
CA LEU A 4 36.30 -8.99 14.30
C LEU A 4 35.81 -10.37 14.76
N LYS A 5 36.48 -10.99 15.74
CA LYS A 5 36.05 -12.27 16.33
C LYS A 5 34.71 -12.18 17.08
N THR A 6 34.40 -11.03 17.70
CA THR A 6 33.14 -10.83 18.44
C THR A 6 31.95 -10.69 17.50
N TYR A 7 32.09 -9.98 16.39
CA TYR A 7 31.00 -9.75 15.42
C TYR A 7 30.96 -10.76 14.27
N TRP A 8 31.94 -11.68 14.19
CA TRP A 8 32.01 -12.70 13.15
C TRP A 8 30.71 -13.51 12.99
N PRO A 9 30.04 -13.99 14.06
CA PRO A 9 28.80 -14.74 13.91
C PRO A 9 27.66 -13.91 13.30
N ASP A 10 27.57 -12.63 13.64
CA ASP A 10 26.57 -11.72 13.06
C ASP A 10 26.86 -11.47 11.57
N ILE A 11 28.13 -11.29 11.20
CA ILE A 11 28.54 -11.13 9.79
C ILE A 11 28.19 -12.39 8.99
N VAL A 12 28.47 -13.58 9.53
CA VAL A 12 28.12 -14.86 8.89
C VAL A 12 26.60 -14.99 8.71
N ALA A 13 25.81 -14.57 9.70
CA ALA A 13 24.35 -14.57 9.59
C ALA A 13 23.87 -13.64 8.46
N VAL A 14 24.41 -12.42 8.37
CA VAL A 14 24.08 -11.47 7.30
C VAL A 14 24.42 -12.03 5.92
N VAL A 15 25.61 -12.63 5.75
CA VAL A 15 26.02 -13.25 4.49
C VAL A 15 25.10 -14.43 4.15
N LEU A 16 24.76 -15.28 5.12
CA LEU A 16 23.84 -16.39 4.93
C LEU A 16 22.46 -15.91 4.47
N PHE A 17 21.93 -14.83 5.05
CA PHE A 17 20.64 -14.28 4.63
C PHE A 17 20.69 -13.76 3.19
N ALA A 18 21.76 -13.09 2.79
CA ALA A 18 21.92 -12.67 1.39
C ALA A 18 21.95 -13.87 0.44
N VAL A 19 22.69 -14.93 0.79
CA VAL A 19 22.76 -16.17 0.00
C VAL A 19 21.41 -16.86 -0.10
N ILE A 20 20.66 -17.00 1.00
CA ILE A 20 19.32 -17.61 0.99
C ILE A 20 18.36 -16.82 0.10
N SER A 21 18.38 -15.48 0.20
CA SER A 21 17.54 -14.62 -0.63
C SER A 21 17.89 -14.73 -2.12
N PHE A 22 19.18 -14.72 -2.47
CA PHE A 22 19.62 -14.91 -3.85
C PHE A 22 19.24 -16.29 -4.38
N ALA A 23 19.43 -17.34 -3.58
CA ALA A 23 19.07 -18.69 -3.97
C ALA A 23 17.57 -18.82 -4.32
N TYR A 24 16.71 -18.01 -3.71
CA TYR A 24 15.28 -18.02 -4.01
C TYR A 24 14.96 -17.47 -5.40
N PHE A 25 15.67 -16.43 -5.83
CA PHE A 25 15.45 -15.70 -7.08
C PHE A 25 16.50 -16.02 -8.16
N PHE A 26 17.34 -17.03 -7.94
CA PHE A 26 18.54 -17.31 -8.73
C PHE A 26 18.35 -17.33 -10.27
N PRO A 27 17.34 -18.03 -10.84
CA PRO A 27 17.17 -18.04 -12.30
C PRO A 27 16.79 -16.66 -12.83
N ALA A 28 15.77 -16.02 -12.23
CA ALA A 28 15.33 -14.69 -12.60
C ALA A 28 16.44 -13.62 -12.48
N ASP A 29 17.23 -13.63 -11.40
CA ASP A 29 18.26 -12.62 -11.16
C ASP A 29 19.46 -12.76 -12.11
N ILE A 30 19.91 -14.00 -12.39
CA ILE A 30 21.02 -14.24 -13.33
C ILE A 30 20.63 -13.85 -14.75
N GLU A 31 19.38 -14.10 -15.13
CA GLU A 31 18.84 -13.77 -16.45
C GLU A 31 18.40 -12.30 -16.56
N GLY A 32 18.54 -11.51 -15.48
CA GLY A 32 18.14 -10.10 -15.46
C GLY A 32 16.63 -9.88 -15.63
N ARG A 33 15.81 -10.92 -15.36
CA ARG A 33 14.36 -10.85 -15.40
C ARG A 33 13.83 -10.15 -14.15
N ILE A 34 12.74 -9.41 -14.30
CA ILE A 34 12.09 -8.66 -13.23
C ILE A 34 10.63 -9.07 -13.11
N LEU A 35 10.10 -8.99 -11.90
CA LEU A 35 8.71 -9.31 -11.63
C LEU A 35 7.79 -8.38 -12.43
N TYR A 36 6.90 -8.94 -13.24
CA TYR A 36 5.95 -8.15 -14.02
C TYR A 36 4.86 -7.59 -13.11
N ARG A 37 4.64 -6.27 -13.15
CA ARG A 37 3.65 -5.57 -12.31
C ARG A 37 2.86 -4.59 -13.17
N HIS A 38 1.57 -4.88 -13.40
CA HIS A 38 0.66 -4.01 -14.15
C HIS A 38 0.63 -2.56 -13.60
N ASP A 39 0.67 -2.39 -12.28
CA ASP A 39 0.65 -1.08 -11.61
C ASP A 39 1.84 -0.17 -11.99
N SER A 40 3.00 -0.76 -12.31
CA SER A 40 4.21 0.01 -12.62
C SER A 40 4.19 0.64 -14.02
N ALA A 41 3.43 0.08 -14.95
CA ALA A 41 3.29 0.64 -16.30
C ALA A 41 2.37 1.88 -16.31
N ALA A 42 1.28 1.85 -15.54
CA ALA A 42 0.33 2.96 -15.41
C ALA A 42 0.93 4.19 -14.70
N GLY A 43 1.88 4.00 -13.77
CA GLY A 43 2.56 5.12 -13.09
C GLY A 43 3.45 5.97 -14.00
N ARG A 44 3.95 5.41 -15.12
CA ARG A 44 4.88 6.11 -16.01
C ARG A 44 4.22 7.25 -16.79
N GLY A 45 2.99 7.05 -17.24
CA GLY A 45 2.24 8.07 -17.98
C GLY A 45 2.06 9.35 -17.17
N ALA A 46 1.54 9.24 -15.95
CA ALA A 46 1.35 10.38 -15.05
C ALA A 46 2.67 11.03 -14.57
N ALA A 47 3.80 10.33 -14.62
CA ALA A 47 5.09 10.84 -14.14
C ALA A 47 5.94 11.51 -15.23
N GLN A 48 5.56 11.43 -16.51
CA GLN A 48 6.40 11.86 -17.63
C GLN A 48 6.69 13.37 -17.62
N GLU A 49 5.70 14.22 -17.33
CA GLU A 49 5.89 15.68 -17.24
C GLU A 49 6.92 16.05 -16.16
N GLN A 50 6.85 15.38 -15.01
CA GLN A 50 7.79 15.59 -13.93
C GLN A 50 9.20 15.12 -14.27
N ALA A 51 9.33 13.96 -14.91
CA ALA A 51 10.63 13.44 -15.35
C ALA A 51 11.29 14.40 -16.34
N ALA A 52 10.54 14.83 -17.37
CA ALA A 52 11.03 15.80 -18.36
C ALA A 52 11.40 17.16 -17.74
N TYR A 53 10.61 17.65 -16.78
CA TYR A 53 10.92 18.88 -16.06
C TYR A 53 12.22 18.75 -15.24
N TYR A 54 12.41 17.63 -14.56
CA TYR A 54 13.62 17.36 -13.77
C TYR A 54 14.86 17.23 -14.66
N GLU A 55 14.78 16.50 -15.78
CA GLU A 55 15.89 16.34 -16.73
C GLU A 55 16.35 17.69 -17.30
N ARG A 56 15.41 18.60 -17.59
CA ARG A 56 15.72 19.93 -18.14
C ARG A 56 16.23 20.92 -17.09
N THR A 57 15.70 20.89 -15.87
CA THR A 57 15.93 21.96 -14.87
C THR A 57 16.75 21.54 -13.65
N GLY A 58 16.89 20.24 -13.40
CA GLY A 58 17.45 19.67 -12.17
C GLY A 58 16.56 19.85 -10.94
N LYS A 59 15.37 20.45 -11.06
CA LYS A 59 14.44 20.73 -9.94
C LYS A 59 13.25 19.79 -9.96
N MET A 60 12.79 19.37 -8.79
CA MET A 60 11.58 18.56 -8.65
C MET A 60 10.33 19.44 -8.71
N THR A 61 9.37 19.08 -9.57
CA THR A 61 8.08 19.78 -9.60
C THR A 61 7.15 19.34 -8.46
N ARG A 62 6.38 20.30 -7.92
CA ARG A 62 5.36 20.11 -6.87
C ARG A 62 3.94 20.05 -7.44
N TRP A 63 3.79 20.37 -8.72
CA TRP A 63 2.53 20.30 -9.45
C TRP A 63 2.72 19.63 -10.81
N SER A 64 1.69 18.92 -11.30
CA SER A 64 1.68 18.37 -12.65
C SER A 64 0.29 18.52 -13.26
N ASN A 65 0.24 18.90 -14.52
CA ASN A 65 -0.98 19.00 -15.33
C ASN A 65 -1.16 17.79 -16.27
N SER A 66 -0.35 16.74 -16.11
CA SER A 66 -0.38 15.53 -16.95
C SER A 66 -1.73 14.78 -16.87
N ALA A 67 -2.37 14.75 -15.70
CA ALA A 67 -3.65 14.08 -15.47
C ALA A 67 -4.62 14.98 -14.70
N PHE A 68 -5.92 14.76 -14.90
CA PHE A 68 -7.01 15.49 -14.22
C PHE A 68 -6.90 17.01 -14.31
N SER A 69 -6.36 17.53 -15.42
CA SER A 69 -6.12 18.95 -15.64
C SER A 69 -5.18 19.65 -14.63
N GLY A 70 -4.57 18.95 -13.68
CA GLY A 70 -3.75 19.56 -12.62
C GLY A 70 -3.91 18.93 -11.25
N MET A 71 -2.80 18.48 -10.66
CA MET A 71 -2.76 18.03 -9.27
C MET A 71 -1.37 18.19 -8.64
N PRO A 72 -1.28 18.34 -7.30
CA PRO A 72 -0.01 18.29 -6.58
C PRO A 72 0.69 16.95 -6.73
N THR A 73 2.02 16.96 -6.78
CA THR A 73 2.85 15.75 -6.89
C THR A 73 3.09 15.04 -5.56
N TYR A 74 2.49 15.54 -4.47
CA TYR A 74 2.66 15.01 -3.10
C TYR A 74 2.32 13.52 -2.96
N GLN A 75 1.42 12.97 -3.77
CA GLN A 75 1.06 11.55 -3.76
C GLN A 75 1.40 10.82 -5.07
N THR A 76 1.46 11.51 -6.21
CA THR A 76 1.81 10.87 -7.49
C THR A 76 3.30 10.58 -7.59
N ALA A 77 4.14 11.44 -7.01
CA ALA A 77 5.59 11.27 -7.00
C ALA A 77 6.25 12.01 -5.81
N PRO A 78 5.96 11.56 -4.57
CA PRO A 78 6.51 12.18 -3.37
C PRO A 78 8.04 12.17 -3.40
N SER A 79 8.61 13.37 -3.35
CA SER A 79 10.06 13.57 -3.38
C SER A 79 10.45 14.70 -2.45
N TYR A 80 11.33 14.44 -1.49
CA TYR A 80 11.72 15.41 -0.47
C TYR A 80 13.22 15.30 -0.26
N SER A 81 13.94 16.43 -0.20
CA SER A 81 15.40 16.42 -0.09
C SER A 81 15.85 15.67 1.17
N SER A 82 15.13 15.90 2.27
CA SER A 82 15.29 15.22 3.56
C SER A 82 15.18 13.69 3.48
N THR A 83 14.41 13.16 2.54
CA THR A 83 14.25 11.70 2.39
C THR A 83 15.44 11.04 1.67
N THR A 84 16.32 11.80 1.03
CA THR A 84 17.47 11.27 0.29
C THR A 84 18.45 10.55 1.22
N ALA A 85 18.79 11.17 2.36
CA ALA A 85 19.66 10.55 3.36
C ALA A 85 19.02 9.28 3.94
N LEU A 86 17.70 9.29 4.19
CA LEU A 86 16.96 8.12 4.64
C LEU A 86 17.01 6.99 3.63
N LYS A 87 16.77 7.29 2.35
CA LYS A 87 16.84 6.31 1.25
C LYS A 87 18.22 5.69 1.15
N GLN A 88 19.30 6.46 1.33
CA GLN A 88 20.65 5.89 1.36
C GLN A 88 20.88 4.99 2.57
N ALA A 89 20.38 5.36 3.75
CA ALA A 89 20.45 4.51 4.94
C ALA A 89 19.64 3.21 4.76
N ILE A 90 18.48 3.29 4.12
CA ILE A 90 17.64 2.14 3.75
C ILE A 90 18.39 1.25 2.74
N ASN A 91 18.97 1.82 1.68
CA ASN A 91 19.76 1.07 0.70
C ASN A 91 20.98 0.38 1.33
N ALA A 92 21.63 1.04 2.29
CA ALA A 92 22.70 0.45 3.08
C ALA A 92 22.20 -0.70 3.97
N TYR A 93 21.03 -0.54 4.62
CA TYR A 93 20.37 -1.62 5.35
C TYR A 93 20.03 -2.82 4.44
N HIS A 94 19.74 -2.58 3.17
CA HIS A 94 19.48 -3.59 2.13
C HIS A 94 20.73 -4.14 1.44
N LEU A 95 21.93 -3.65 1.78
CA LEU A 95 23.19 -3.99 1.13
C LEU A 95 23.21 -3.77 -0.39
N TRP A 96 22.38 -2.86 -0.91
CA TRP A 96 22.20 -2.60 -2.35
C TRP A 96 21.93 -3.87 -3.18
N LEU A 97 21.30 -4.88 -2.57
CA LEU A 97 20.91 -6.12 -3.23
C LEU A 97 19.82 -5.86 -4.29
N PRO A 98 19.68 -6.73 -5.31
CA PRO A 98 18.62 -6.61 -6.32
C PRO A 98 17.22 -6.54 -5.69
N GLU A 99 16.26 -5.90 -6.38
CA GLU A 99 14.96 -5.51 -5.82
C GLU A 99 14.25 -6.65 -5.07
N ASN A 100 14.11 -7.82 -5.70
CA ASN A 100 13.37 -8.94 -5.11
C ASN A 100 14.18 -9.64 -4.00
N VAL A 101 15.50 -9.68 -4.14
CA VAL A 101 16.44 -10.29 -3.18
C VAL A 101 16.42 -9.54 -1.86
N TRP A 102 16.47 -8.20 -1.92
CA TRP A 102 16.57 -7.43 -0.69
C TRP A 102 15.31 -7.51 0.16
N PHE A 103 14.12 -7.73 -0.42
CA PHE A 103 12.89 -7.91 0.37
C PHE A 103 13.00 -9.08 1.35
N VAL A 104 13.37 -10.27 0.85
CA VAL A 104 13.53 -11.47 1.67
C VAL A 104 14.70 -11.29 2.65
N PHE A 105 15.79 -10.66 2.20
CA PHE A 105 16.93 -10.36 3.05
C PHE A 105 16.57 -9.44 4.22
N ALA A 106 15.81 -8.38 3.96
CA ALA A 106 15.37 -7.42 4.97
C ALA A 106 14.43 -8.05 6.00
N TYR A 107 13.58 -9.00 5.58
CA TYR A 107 12.79 -9.80 6.53
C TYR A 107 13.67 -10.64 7.45
N LEU A 108 14.61 -11.40 6.88
CA LEU A 108 15.52 -12.24 7.64
C LEU A 108 16.35 -11.42 8.64
N LEU A 109 16.93 -10.31 8.18
CA LEU A 109 17.74 -9.41 9.00
C LEU A 109 16.90 -8.70 10.07
N GLY A 110 15.71 -8.21 9.72
CA GLY A 110 14.84 -7.50 10.66
C GLY A 110 14.44 -8.37 11.85
N PHE A 111 14.01 -9.61 11.58
CA PHE A 111 13.66 -10.55 12.64
C PHE A 111 14.89 -11.07 13.39
N TYR A 112 16.06 -11.12 12.74
CA TYR A 112 17.33 -11.45 13.41
C TYR A 112 17.65 -10.42 14.49
N ILE A 113 17.58 -9.13 14.15
CA ILE A 113 17.81 -8.02 15.10
C ILE A 113 16.84 -8.12 16.28
N LEU A 114 15.57 -8.44 16.03
CA LEU A 114 14.58 -8.70 17.08
C LEU A 114 14.98 -9.84 18.02
N LEU A 115 15.34 -11.00 17.48
CA LEU A 115 15.72 -12.15 18.31
C LEU A 115 16.99 -11.90 19.11
N ARG A 116 17.97 -11.16 18.55
CA ARG A 116 19.16 -10.72 19.30
C ARG A 116 18.78 -9.78 20.45
N ALA A 117 17.77 -8.91 20.28
CA ALA A 117 17.23 -8.09 21.38
C ALA A 117 16.59 -8.94 22.50
N PHE A 118 15.97 -10.08 22.15
CA PHE A 118 15.44 -11.08 23.09
C PHE A 118 16.50 -12.06 23.66
N ASP A 119 17.80 -11.79 23.47
CA ASP A 119 18.90 -12.61 23.99
C ASP A 119 19.03 -14.01 23.38
N PHE A 120 18.59 -14.19 22.14
CA PHE A 120 18.77 -15.46 21.44
C PHE A 120 20.21 -15.64 21.01
N ARG A 121 20.78 -16.85 21.18
CA ARG A 121 22.07 -17.20 20.57
C ARG A 121 21.99 -17.07 19.04
N HIS A 122 23.11 -16.74 18.39
CA HIS A 122 23.16 -16.48 16.94
C HIS A 122 22.49 -17.57 16.09
N SER A 123 22.73 -18.85 16.40
CA SER A 123 22.13 -19.98 15.66
C SER A 123 20.60 -20.06 15.79
N LEU A 124 20.06 -19.83 16.98
CA LEU A 124 18.60 -19.76 17.18
C LEU A 124 18.01 -18.50 16.55
N ALA A 125 18.73 -17.38 16.59
CA ALA A 125 18.29 -16.15 15.93
C ALA A 125 18.20 -16.35 14.40
N VAL A 126 19.19 -17.01 13.77
CA VAL A 126 19.15 -17.38 12.34
C VAL A 126 17.96 -18.28 12.03
N LEU A 127 17.74 -19.33 12.84
CA LEU A 127 16.57 -20.21 12.68
C LEU A 127 15.25 -19.44 12.76
N GLY A 128 15.10 -18.59 13.77
CA GLY A 128 13.86 -17.83 13.95
C GLY A 128 13.62 -16.81 12.85
N SER A 129 14.68 -16.20 12.31
CA SER A 129 14.59 -15.36 11.11
C SER A 129 14.04 -16.12 9.91
N ILE A 130 14.56 -17.32 9.65
CA ILE A 130 14.08 -18.17 8.56
C ILE A 130 12.60 -18.50 8.73
N ILE A 131 12.22 -18.98 9.92
CA ILE A 131 10.84 -19.37 10.22
C ILE A 131 9.86 -18.20 10.04
N TRP A 132 10.22 -16.99 10.47
CA TRP A 132 9.34 -15.85 10.30
C TRP A 132 9.30 -15.38 8.84
N ALA A 133 10.46 -15.09 8.25
CA ALA A 133 10.56 -14.49 6.92
C ALA A 133 9.94 -15.35 5.82
N PHE A 134 9.97 -16.69 5.97
CA PHE A 134 9.38 -17.62 5.00
C PHE A 134 7.87 -17.84 5.18
N SER A 135 7.20 -17.15 6.10
CA SER A 135 5.73 -17.20 6.18
C SER A 135 5.13 -16.80 4.85
N SER A 136 4.12 -17.55 4.42
CA SER A 136 3.66 -17.49 3.02
C SER A 136 3.12 -16.12 2.61
N TYR A 137 2.46 -15.39 3.53
CA TYR A 137 1.91 -14.08 3.22
C TYR A 137 2.98 -13.11 2.74
N PHE A 138 4.20 -13.13 3.30
CA PHE A 138 5.29 -12.24 2.90
C PHE A 138 5.69 -12.44 1.42
N PHE A 139 5.70 -13.68 0.94
CA PHE A 139 5.97 -13.99 -0.47
C PHE A 139 4.78 -13.67 -1.36
N ILE A 140 3.56 -13.91 -0.88
CA ILE A 140 2.32 -13.58 -1.57
C ILE A 140 2.22 -12.07 -1.83
N ILE A 141 2.54 -11.22 -0.85
CA ILE A 141 2.47 -9.75 -1.04
C ILE A 141 3.58 -9.22 -1.95
N ILE A 142 4.75 -9.87 -1.99
CA ILE A 142 5.80 -9.55 -2.98
C ILE A 142 5.28 -9.86 -4.38
N ALA A 143 4.71 -11.06 -4.57
CA ALA A 143 4.12 -11.49 -5.84
C ALA A 143 2.98 -10.57 -6.30
N ALA A 144 2.12 -10.15 -5.38
CA ALA A 144 1.03 -9.22 -5.64
C ALA A 144 1.48 -7.77 -5.90
N GLY A 145 2.77 -7.44 -5.75
CA GLY A 145 3.30 -6.09 -5.99
C GLY A 145 2.95 -5.07 -4.91
N HIS A 146 2.49 -5.49 -3.74
CA HIS A 146 2.17 -4.59 -2.62
C HIS A 146 3.42 -4.15 -1.83
N ILE A 147 4.35 -3.48 -2.51
CA ILE A 147 5.69 -3.20 -2.00
C ILE A 147 5.70 -2.34 -0.74
N TRP A 148 4.77 -1.40 -0.60
CA TRP A 148 4.63 -0.60 0.63
C TRP A 148 4.35 -1.49 1.86
N LYS A 149 3.55 -2.56 1.72
CA LYS A 149 3.35 -3.57 2.79
C LYS A 149 4.63 -4.34 3.06
N VAL A 150 5.34 -4.70 1.99
CA VAL A 150 6.60 -5.45 2.08
C VAL A 150 7.61 -4.68 2.94
N MET A 151 7.80 -3.41 2.60
CA MET A 151 8.71 -2.50 3.32
C MET A 151 8.32 -2.36 4.80
N ALA A 152 7.05 -2.07 5.10
CA ALA A 152 6.60 -1.89 6.47
C ALA A 152 6.86 -3.16 7.33
N LEU A 153 6.46 -4.32 6.81
CA LEU A 153 6.67 -5.59 7.51
C LEU A 153 8.15 -5.89 7.74
N ALA A 154 9.07 -5.42 6.89
CA ALA A 154 10.51 -5.62 7.06
C ALA A 154 11.14 -4.75 8.17
N TYR A 155 10.56 -3.57 8.44
CA TYR A 155 11.09 -2.61 9.42
C TYR A 155 10.44 -2.71 10.80
N LEU A 156 9.26 -3.34 10.88
CA LEU A 156 8.53 -3.54 12.13
C LEU A 156 9.24 -4.43 13.17
N PRO A 157 9.77 -5.64 12.84
CA PRO A 157 10.53 -6.43 13.80
C PRO A 157 11.74 -5.70 14.40
N PRO A 158 12.63 -5.06 13.62
CA PRO A 158 13.76 -4.34 14.21
C PRO A 158 13.34 -3.06 14.96
N MET A 159 12.21 -2.42 14.60
CA MET A 159 11.61 -1.37 15.44
C MET A 159 11.20 -1.91 16.81
N ILE A 160 10.51 -3.06 16.86
CA ILE A 160 10.17 -3.74 18.13
C ILE A 160 11.43 -4.16 18.87
N ALA A 161 12.51 -4.53 18.18
CA ALA A 161 13.79 -4.82 18.81
C ALA A 161 14.32 -3.62 19.63
N GLY A 162 14.19 -2.40 19.10
CA GLY A 162 14.52 -1.16 19.82
C GLY A 162 13.70 -0.99 21.11
N VAL A 163 12.39 -1.25 21.04
CA VAL A 163 11.50 -1.25 22.19
C VAL A 163 11.95 -2.28 23.24
N VAL A 164 12.21 -3.52 22.82
CA VAL A 164 12.68 -4.59 23.70
C VAL A 164 14.01 -4.22 24.37
N LEU A 165 14.97 -3.65 23.64
CA LEU A 165 16.25 -3.21 24.19
C LEU A 165 16.07 -2.13 25.27
N ALA A 166 15.16 -1.18 25.06
CA ALA A 166 14.85 -0.15 26.05
C ALA A 166 14.27 -0.76 27.34
N TYR A 167 13.28 -1.65 27.25
CA TYR A 167 12.74 -2.37 28.42
C TYR A 167 13.76 -3.31 29.07
N ARG A 168 14.73 -3.82 28.29
CA ARG A 168 15.88 -4.56 28.81
C ARG A 168 16.97 -3.67 29.45
N GLY A 169 16.74 -2.36 29.58
CA GLY A 169 17.62 -1.42 30.29
C GLY A 169 18.71 -0.81 29.41
N LYS A 170 18.81 -1.19 28.13
CA LYS A 170 19.77 -0.64 27.17
C LYS A 170 19.18 0.64 26.54
N PHE A 171 18.97 1.67 27.36
CA PHE A 171 18.20 2.86 26.96
C PHE A 171 18.74 3.56 25.71
N LEU A 172 20.05 3.85 25.64
CA LEU A 172 20.62 4.57 24.49
C LEU A 172 20.53 3.76 23.19
N THR A 173 20.88 2.46 23.24
CA THR A 173 20.76 1.57 22.07
C THR A 173 19.31 1.38 21.67
N GLY A 174 18.40 1.18 22.64
CA GLY A 174 16.97 1.07 22.40
C GLY A 174 16.39 2.33 21.76
N LEU A 175 16.84 3.51 22.20
CA LEU A 175 16.47 4.80 21.61
C LEU A 175 16.90 4.88 20.15
N ILE A 176 18.18 4.62 19.85
CA ILE A 176 18.74 4.73 18.50
C ILE A 176 18.06 3.75 17.54
N VAL A 177 17.90 2.48 17.96
CA VAL A 177 17.27 1.45 17.13
C VAL A 177 15.80 1.77 16.89
N THR A 178 15.06 2.21 17.93
CA THR A 178 13.66 2.64 17.77
C THR A 178 13.57 3.83 16.80
N ALA A 179 14.44 4.84 16.95
CA ALA A 179 14.42 6.02 16.09
C ALA A 179 14.69 5.68 14.61
N ILE A 180 15.70 4.87 14.32
CA ILE A 180 16.06 4.47 12.95
C ILE A 180 14.92 3.68 12.31
N PHE A 181 14.42 2.64 12.99
CA PHE A 181 13.42 1.76 12.38
C PHE A 181 12.02 2.35 12.42
N SER A 182 11.69 3.26 13.34
CA SER A 182 10.50 4.11 13.20
C SER A 182 10.62 5.06 12.01
N ALA A 183 11.81 5.60 11.70
CA ALA A 183 12.00 6.41 10.50
C ALA A 183 11.81 5.57 9.21
N PHE A 184 12.34 4.35 9.18
CA PHE A 184 12.16 3.45 8.04
C PHE A 184 10.71 3.02 7.89
N GLU A 185 10.04 2.68 9.00
CA GLU A 185 8.63 2.28 9.02
C GLU A 185 7.70 3.39 8.52
N VAL A 186 7.92 4.62 8.98
CA VAL A 186 7.14 5.77 8.50
C VAL A 186 7.42 6.03 7.01
N ASN A 187 8.66 5.84 6.56
CA ASN A 187 9.02 5.99 5.14
C ASN A 187 8.34 4.94 4.23
N ALA A 188 8.14 3.73 4.75
CA ALA A 188 7.40 2.67 4.07
C ALA A 188 5.92 3.02 3.83
N ASN A 189 5.41 4.09 4.45
CA ASN A 189 4.14 4.74 4.12
C ASN A 189 2.91 3.81 4.10
N HIS A 190 2.91 2.74 4.91
CA HIS A 190 1.80 1.78 5.00
C HIS A 190 1.16 1.75 6.40
N VAL A 191 0.42 2.82 6.72
CA VAL A 191 -0.16 3.10 8.05
C VAL A 191 -0.95 1.93 8.64
N GLN A 192 -1.68 1.16 7.83
CA GLN A 192 -2.48 0.02 8.32
C GLN A 192 -1.61 -1.09 8.95
N MET A 193 -0.44 -1.39 8.39
CA MET A 193 0.45 -2.44 8.91
C MET A 193 1.13 -1.98 10.20
N THR A 194 1.61 -0.74 10.19
CA THR A 194 2.14 -0.07 11.38
C THR A 194 1.11 -0.08 12.52
N TYR A 195 -0.14 0.27 12.21
CA TYR A 195 -1.25 0.29 13.17
C TYR A 195 -1.52 -1.09 13.79
N TYR A 196 -1.54 -2.16 12.99
CA TYR A 196 -1.70 -3.52 13.53
C TYR A 196 -0.58 -3.93 14.49
N TYR A 197 0.66 -3.55 14.19
CA TYR A 197 1.79 -3.83 15.07
C TYR A 197 1.78 -2.98 16.36
N LEU A 198 1.07 -1.85 16.39
CA LEU A 198 0.84 -1.12 17.65
C LEU A 198 0.05 -1.97 18.65
N PHE A 199 -0.85 -2.86 18.22
CA PHE A 199 -1.50 -3.81 19.14
C PHE A 199 -0.52 -4.83 19.72
N ILE A 200 0.43 -5.33 18.92
CA ILE A 200 1.50 -6.21 19.41
C ILE A 200 2.34 -5.47 20.45
N ILE A 201 2.79 -4.25 20.14
CA ILE A 201 3.54 -3.41 21.07
C ILE A 201 2.73 -3.16 22.34
N PHE A 202 1.44 -2.81 22.22
CA PHE A 202 0.56 -2.59 23.37
C PHE A 202 0.50 -3.81 24.30
N PHE A 203 0.28 -5.02 23.79
CA PHE A 203 0.30 -6.22 24.61
C PHE A 203 1.69 -6.51 25.21
N MET A 204 2.77 -6.25 24.46
CA MET A 204 4.14 -6.36 24.98
C MET A 204 4.41 -5.36 26.11
N LEU A 205 3.90 -4.12 26.00
CA LEU A 205 4.00 -3.11 27.05
C LEU A 205 3.27 -3.54 28.31
N ILE A 206 2.08 -4.13 28.19
CA ILE A 206 1.37 -4.73 29.33
C ILE A 206 2.23 -5.83 29.96
N ALA A 207 2.83 -6.70 29.14
CA ALA A 207 3.69 -7.75 29.66
C ALA A 207 4.91 -7.19 30.44
N PHE A 208 5.59 -6.20 29.88
CA PHE A 208 6.71 -5.53 30.55
C PHE A 208 6.27 -4.78 31.82
N LEU A 209 5.06 -4.21 31.84
CA LEU A 209 4.51 -3.57 33.03
C LEU A 209 4.25 -4.60 34.14
N VAL A 210 3.62 -5.73 33.79
CA VAL A 210 3.36 -6.83 34.75
C VAL A 210 4.68 -7.37 35.30
N GLU A 211 5.70 -7.54 34.46
CA GLU A 211 7.04 -7.95 34.89
C GLU A 211 7.68 -6.91 35.80
N ALA A 212 7.65 -5.63 35.44
CA ALA A 212 8.19 -4.54 36.25
C ALA A 212 7.49 -4.40 37.61
N ILE A 213 6.17 -4.65 37.69
CA ILE A 213 5.44 -4.67 38.96
C ILE A 213 5.92 -5.84 39.83
N ARG A 214 6.03 -7.04 39.25
CA ARG A 214 6.46 -8.25 39.97
C ARG A 214 7.90 -8.13 40.48
N GLU A 215 8.78 -7.53 39.69
CA GLU A 215 10.20 -7.35 40.01
C GLU A 215 10.50 -6.04 40.75
N LYS A 216 9.49 -5.20 41.03
CA LYS A 216 9.62 -3.87 41.66
C LYS A 216 10.54 -2.90 40.89
N GLN A 217 10.54 -2.97 39.55
CA GLN A 217 11.37 -2.14 38.66
C GLN A 217 10.56 -1.09 37.86
N LEU A 218 9.50 -0.51 38.45
CA LEU A 218 8.64 0.48 37.76
C LEU A 218 9.40 1.70 37.22
N SER A 219 10.46 2.17 37.89
CA SER A 219 11.27 3.30 37.39
C SER A 219 11.91 2.98 36.03
N ARG A 220 12.40 1.74 35.86
CA ARG A 220 12.97 1.28 34.60
C ARG A 220 11.91 1.20 33.50
N PHE A 221 10.71 0.73 33.83
CA PHE A 221 9.57 0.70 32.90
C PHE A 221 9.28 2.10 32.35
N TRP A 222 9.08 3.10 33.21
CA TRP A 222 8.76 4.46 32.76
C TRP A 222 9.89 5.12 31.97
N LYS A 223 11.16 4.89 32.36
CA LYS A 223 12.32 5.34 31.58
C LYS A 223 12.34 4.71 30.19
N ALA A 224 12.10 3.40 30.09
CA ALA A 224 12.03 2.68 28.82
C ALA A 224 10.88 3.19 27.94
N THR A 225 9.69 3.42 28.52
CA THR A 225 8.54 4.00 27.80
C THR A 225 8.89 5.38 27.24
N GLY A 226 9.47 6.27 28.06
CA GLY A 226 9.88 7.61 27.62
C GLY A 226 10.92 7.55 26.49
N VAL A 227 11.90 6.64 26.61
CA VAL A 227 12.91 6.39 25.57
C VAL A 227 12.27 5.95 24.25
N CYS A 228 11.30 5.03 24.28
CA CYS A 228 10.61 4.57 23.08
C CYS A 228 9.80 5.69 22.43
N LEU A 229 9.10 6.51 23.23
CA LEU A 229 8.32 7.65 22.73
C LEU A 229 9.23 8.71 22.08
N ILE A 230 10.38 9.03 22.69
CA ILE A 230 11.37 9.94 22.09
C ILE A 230 11.93 9.35 20.79
N GLY A 231 12.28 8.06 20.77
CA GLY A 231 12.74 7.38 19.57
C GLY A 231 11.72 7.45 18.43
N ALA A 232 10.47 7.11 18.70
CA ALA A 232 9.37 7.20 17.74
C ALA A 232 9.14 8.64 17.24
N ALA A 233 9.20 9.64 18.13
CA ALA A 233 9.05 11.04 17.77
C ALA A 233 10.17 11.51 16.82
N ILE A 234 11.43 11.11 17.05
CA ILE A 234 12.54 11.38 16.13
C ILE A 234 12.27 10.72 14.77
N GLY A 235 11.88 9.45 14.75
CA GLY A 235 11.58 8.71 13.51
C GLY A 235 10.45 9.34 12.67
N ILE A 236 9.38 9.80 13.33
CA ILE A 236 8.27 10.52 12.69
C ILE A 236 8.74 11.87 12.14
N SER A 237 9.53 12.61 12.93
CA SER A 237 10.01 13.95 12.56
C SER A 237 10.95 13.93 11.36
N LEU A 238 11.73 12.85 11.18
CA LEU A 238 12.57 12.62 10.00
C LEU A 238 11.79 12.48 8.68
N ASN A 239 10.51 12.07 8.76
CA ASN A 239 9.63 11.90 7.61
C ASN A 239 8.53 12.98 7.56
N LEU A 240 8.67 14.07 8.33
CA LEU A 240 7.60 15.03 8.53
C LEU A 240 7.15 15.67 7.22
N SER A 241 8.07 15.96 6.28
CA SER A 241 7.70 16.51 4.96
C SER A 241 6.73 15.59 4.23
N ASN A 242 7.01 14.29 4.14
CA ASN A 242 6.11 13.37 3.47
C ASN A 242 4.77 13.23 4.22
N LEU A 243 4.81 13.06 5.54
CA LEU A 243 3.61 12.86 6.35
C LEU A 243 2.68 14.08 6.34
N TYR A 244 3.23 15.28 6.52
CA TYR A 244 2.47 16.51 6.58
C TYR A 244 1.77 16.79 5.25
N HIS A 245 2.46 16.70 4.11
CA HIS A 245 1.84 16.95 2.81
C HIS A 245 0.90 15.82 2.39
N THR A 246 1.13 14.58 2.84
CA THR A 246 0.14 13.50 2.68
C THR A 246 -1.14 13.82 3.44
N TRP A 247 -1.02 14.27 4.70
CA TRP A 247 -2.17 14.67 5.51
C TRP A 247 -2.90 15.88 4.91
N GLN A 248 -2.16 16.91 4.51
CA GLN A 248 -2.69 18.11 3.88
C GLN A 248 -3.45 17.75 2.59
N TYR A 249 -2.84 16.96 1.71
CA TYR A 249 -3.46 16.50 0.48
C TYR A 249 -4.68 15.61 0.74
N SER A 250 -4.66 14.80 1.80
CA SER A 250 -5.77 13.91 2.13
C SER A 250 -7.08 14.67 2.38
N GLN A 251 -7.00 15.91 2.90
CA GLN A 251 -8.16 16.78 3.11
C GLN A 251 -8.85 17.17 1.80
N GLU A 252 -8.08 17.38 0.74
CA GLU A 252 -8.57 17.81 -0.59
C GLU A 252 -8.85 16.65 -1.56
N SER A 253 -8.45 15.42 -1.19
CA SER A 253 -8.56 14.22 -2.03
C SER A 253 -9.90 13.49 -1.89
N MET A 254 -10.15 12.51 -2.76
CA MET A 254 -11.26 11.54 -2.63
C MET A 254 -11.27 10.72 -1.32
N ARG A 255 -10.27 10.87 -0.44
CA ARG A 255 -10.24 10.27 0.90
C ARG A 255 -10.71 11.24 2.01
N GLY A 256 -10.77 12.54 1.72
CA GLY A 256 -11.27 13.58 2.62
C GLY A 256 -12.80 13.63 2.68
N LYS A 257 -13.38 14.39 3.60
CA LYS A 257 -14.84 14.58 3.66
C LYS A 257 -15.30 15.34 2.42
N SER A 258 -16.38 14.89 1.79
CA SER A 258 -17.04 15.68 0.73
C SER A 258 -17.70 16.90 1.37
N GLU A 259 -17.59 18.05 0.70
CA GLU A 259 -18.35 19.26 1.06
C GLU A 259 -19.81 19.18 0.58
N LEU A 260 -20.14 18.19 -0.27
CA LEU A 260 -21.50 17.92 -0.72
C LEU A 260 -22.24 17.10 0.33
N VAL A 261 -23.44 17.53 0.69
CA VAL A 261 -24.31 16.79 1.62
C VAL A 261 -25.03 15.66 0.85
N LYS A 262 -24.74 14.38 1.20
CA LYS A 262 -25.38 13.18 0.59
C LYS A 262 -26.61 12.71 1.39
N LYS A 263 -27.62 12.18 0.70
CA LYS A 263 -28.94 11.80 1.26
C LYS A 263 -29.00 10.50 2.09
N ASN A 264 -28.01 9.60 2.05
CA ASN A 264 -28.07 8.29 2.73
C ASN A 264 -26.98 8.13 3.80
N ALA A 265 -27.34 8.42 5.06
CA ALA A 265 -26.43 8.44 6.21
C ALA A 265 -26.38 7.14 7.05
N ALA A 266 -27.23 6.14 6.75
CA ALA A 266 -27.42 4.99 7.65
C ALA A 266 -26.31 3.92 7.59
N ASN A 267 -25.60 3.76 6.46
CA ASN A 267 -24.54 2.75 6.29
C ASN A 267 -23.12 3.29 6.54
N GLN A 268 -23.00 4.57 6.92
CA GLN A 268 -21.72 5.23 7.17
C GLN A 268 -21.26 5.04 8.61
N THR A 269 -19.96 4.83 8.81
CA THR A 269 -19.34 4.98 10.13
C THR A 269 -19.14 6.47 10.43
N ASN A 270 -19.14 6.86 11.71
CA ASN A 270 -19.11 8.28 12.13
C ASN A 270 -17.92 9.09 11.60
N SER A 271 -16.85 8.44 11.11
CA SER A 271 -15.66 9.12 10.57
C SER A 271 -14.79 8.27 9.61
N GLY A 272 -15.35 7.22 9.01
CA GLY A 272 -14.58 6.21 8.27
C GLY A 272 -15.27 5.69 7.01
N LEU A 273 -14.81 4.53 6.55
CA LEU A 273 -15.36 3.83 5.39
C LEU A 273 -16.71 3.18 5.74
N ASP A 274 -17.49 2.82 4.72
CA ASP A 274 -18.74 2.08 4.90
C ASP A 274 -18.45 0.69 5.49
N ARG A 275 -19.35 0.19 6.36
CA ARG A 275 -19.13 -1.07 7.10
C ARG A 275 -18.92 -2.26 6.15
N ASP A 276 -19.78 -2.38 5.14
CA ASP A 276 -19.70 -3.44 4.12
C ASP A 276 -18.39 -3.39 3.34
N TYR A 277 -17.88 -2.19 3.07
CA TYR A 277 -16.63 -2.01 2.35
C TYR A 277 -15.42 -2.45 3.18
N ILE A 278 -15.43 -2.18 4.49
CA ILE A 278 -14.38 -2.61 5.42
C ILE A 278 -14.34 -4.13 5.53
N THR A 279 -15.51 -4.76 5.71
CA THR A 279 -15.66 -6.20 5.95
C THR A 279 -15.76 -7.03 4.66
N GLN A 280 -15.62 -6.42 3.49
CA GLN A 280 -15.69 -7.13 2.21
C GLN A 280 -14.64 -8.25 2.07
N TRP A 281 -13.41 -8.06 2.57
CA TRP A 281 -12.37 -9.11 2.68
C TRP A 281 -12.27 -9.58 4.12
N SER A 282 -13.26 -10.37 4.51
CA SER A 282 -13.32 -11.04 5.81
C SER A 282 -12.87 -12.48 5.68
N TYR A 283 -11.94 -12.88 6.54
CA TYR A 283 -11.37 -14.21 6.61
C TYR A 283 -12.44 -15.23 7.02
N GLY A 284 -12.51 -16.37 6.34
CA GLY A 284 -13.39 -17.47 6.76
C GLY A 284 -13.02 -17.98 8.16
N VAL A 285 -14.00 -18.40 8.95
CA VAL A 285 -13.71 -18.99 10.28
C VAL A 285 -12.86 -20.24 10.13
N ASP A 286 -13.23 -21.08 9.16
CA ASP A 286 -12.51 -22.29 8.79
C ASP A 286 -11.22 -22.02 8.02
N GLU A 287 -11.07 -20.87 7.35
CA GLU A 287 -9.80 -20.42 6.77
C GLU A 287 -8.70 -20.23 7.82
N THR A 288 -9.03 -20.10 9.11
CA THR A 288 -8.04 -20.05 10.20
C THR A 288 -7.10 -21.26 10.17
N TRP A 289 -7.56 -22.42 9.66
CA TRP A 289 -6.73 -23.62 9.54
C TRP A 289 -5.62 -23.51 8.49
N THR A 290 -5.62 -22.48 7.63
CA THR A 290 -4.49 -22.21 6.74
C THR A 290 -3.19 -21.97 7.48
N LEU A 291 -3.24 -21.53 8.74
CA LEU A 291 -2.06 -21.38 9.60
C LEU A 291 -1.32 -22.73 9.74
N LEU A 292 -2.05 -23.86 9.66
CA LEU A 292 -1.52 -25.23 9.74
C LEU A 292 -1.45 -25.94 8.37
N VAL A 293 -2.46 -25.79 7.53
CA VAL A 293 -2.62 -26.50 6.24
C VAL A 293 -2.89 -25.49 5.13
N PRO A 294 -1.90 -25.17 4.26
CA PRO A 294 -1.99 -24.04 3.33
C PRO A 294 -3.28 -24.02 2.50
N ASN A 295 -3.63 -25.12 1.82
CA ASN A 295 -4.81 -25.18 0.96
C ASN A 295 -6.11 -25.58 1.68
N THR A 296 -6.34 -25.17 2.94
CA THR A 296 -7.63 -25.42 3.63
C THR A 296 -8.83 -24.93 2.82
N LYS A 297 -8.71 -23.73 2.22
CA LYS A 297 -9.69 -23.16 1.28
C LYS A 297 -9.12 -22.96 -0.13
N GLY A 298 -8.08 -23.72 -0.45
CA GLY A 298 -7.36 -23.60 -1.71
C GLY A 298 -6.29 -22.51 -1.71
N GLY A 299 -5.75 -22.28 -2.90
CA GLY A 299 -4.60 -21.39 -3.13
C GLY A 299 -5.02 -20.00 -3.60
N ALA A 300 -4.24 -19.42 -4.50
CA ALA A 300 -4.56 -18.13 -5.11
C ALA A 300 -5.79 -18.24 -6.02
N SER A 301 -6.49 -17.13 -6.23
CA SER A 301 -7.62 -17.00 -7.17
C SER A 301 -7.15 -16.98 -8.64
N VAL A 302 -6.45 -18.04 -9.04
CA VAL A 302 -6.04 -18.34 -10.41
C VAL A 302 -6.86 -19.53 -10.92
N PRO A 303 -6.92 -19.77 -12.26
CA PRO A 303 -7.68 -20.88 -12.82
C PRO A 303 -7.38 -22.23 -12.15
N LEU A 304 -8.42 -23.01 -11.86
CA LEU A 304 -8.31 -24.35 -11.30
C LEU A 304 -7.49 -25.27 -12.20
N ALA A 305 -7.62 -25.06 -13.52
CA ALA A 305 -6.84 -25.76 -14.54
C ALA A 305 -5.31 -25.63 -14.40
N ALA A 306 -4.82 -24.60 -13.71
CA ALA A 306 -3.38 -24.42 -13.45
C ALA A 306 -2.86 -25.30 -12.29
N ASN A 307 -3.72 -26.00 -11.55
CA ASN A 307 -3.32 -26.83 -10.41
C ASN A 307 -3.13 -28.29 -10.81
N LYS A 308 -1.87 -28.76 -10.79
CA LYS A 308 -1.54 -30.15 -11.18
C LYS A 308 -2.31 -31.20 -10.35
N THR A 309 -2.37 -31.04 -9.02
CA THR A 309 -3.07 -31.98 -8.12
C THR A 309 -4.58 -32.01 -8.37
N ALA A 310 -5.17 -30.86 -8.70
CA ALA A 310 -6.58 -30.81 -9.09
C ALA A 310 -6.81 -31.55 -10.41
N MET A 311 -5.94 -31.30 -11.39
CA MET A 311 -6.07 -31.84 -12.75
C MET A 311 -5.91 -33.36 -12.84
N GLU A 312 -5.21 -34.00 -11.89
CA GLU A 312 -5.17 -35.46 -11.76
C GLU A 312 -6.56 -36.08 -11.51
N LYS A 313 -7.51 -35.29 -11.01
CA LYS A 313 -8.89 -35.70 -10.73
C LYS A 313 -9.92 -35.05 -11.66
N ALA A 314 -9.50 -34.25 -12.63
CA ALA A 314 -10.40 -33.52 -13.51
C ALA A 314 -11.07 -34.45 -14.53
N ASN A 315 -12.37 -34.25 -14.78
CA ASN A 315 -13.02 -34.77 -15.97
C ASN A 315 -12.67 -33.87 -17.19
N PRO A 316 -12.02 -34.41 -18.25
CA PRO A 316 -11.67 -33.62 -19.43
C PRO A 316 -12.84 -32.89 -20.11
N GLU A 317 -14.07 -33.40 -19.98
CA GLU A 317 -15.27 -32.80 -20.58
C GLU A 317 -15.57 -31.39 -20.06
N TYR A 318 -15.13 -31.05 -18.84
CA TYR A 318 -15.42 -29.78 -18.17
C TYR A 318 -14.24 -28.81 -18.15
N MET A 319 -13.22 -29.04 -18.99
CA MET A 319 -11.98 -28.25 -19.00
C MET A 319 -12.22 -26.73 -19.13
N GLN A 320 -13.16 -26.32 -19.98
CA GLN A 320 -13.50 -24.91 -20.16
C GLN A 320 -14.05 -24.26 -18.88
N ILE A 321 -14.79 -25.03 -18.07
CA ILE A 321 -15.31 -24.57 -16.78
C ILE A 321 -14.16 -24.41 -15.78
N TYR A 322 -13.20 -25.33 -15.75
CA TYR A 322 -12.03 -25.26 -14.84
C TYR A 322 -11.05 -24.14 -15.18
N GLN A 323 -11.11 -23.60 -16.41
CA GLN A 323 -10.38 -22.39 -16.79
C GLN A 323 -11.05 -21.11 -16.24
N GLN A 324 -12.35 -21.15 -16.00
CA GLN A 324 -13.12 -20.01 -15.47
C GLN A 324 -13.24 -20.04 -13.94
N LEU A 325 -13.29 -21.23 -13.34
CA LEU A 325 -13.33 -21.40 -11.89
C LEU A 325 -11.93 -21.31 -11.26
N GLY A 326 -11.86 -20.77 -10.05
CA GLY A 326 -10.62 -20.57 -9.33
C GLY A 326 -10.17 -21.77 -8.50
N GLN A 327 -8.89 -21.77 -8.10
CA GLN A 327 -8.36 -22.70 -7.08
C GLN A 327 -8.78 -22.35 -5.66
N TYR A 328 -9.31 -21.15 -5.41
CA TYR A 328 -9.79 -20.70 -4.12
C TYR A 328 -11.30 -20.94 -3.99
N TRP A 329 -11.71 -21.57 -2.90
CA TRP A 329 -13.12 -21.90 -2.60
C TRP A 329 -13.59 -21.40 -1.24
N GLY A 330 -12.90 -20.39 -0.71
CA GLY A 330 -13.36 -19.67 0.46
C GLY A 330 -14.40 -18.59 0.11
N GLU A 331 -14.85 -17.87 1.13
CA GLU A 331 -15.96 -16.91 0.99
C GLU A 331 -15.49 -15.49 0.65
N GLN A 332 -14.18 -15.22 0.64
CA GLN A 332 -13.66 -13.91 0.21
C GLN A 332 -13.92 -13.69 -1.29
N PRO A 333 -13.98 -12.44 -1.77
CA PRO A 333 -14.08 -12.16 -3.22
C PRO A 333 -12.93 -12.77 -4.04
N GLY A 334 -11.79 -12.99 -3.40
CA GLY A 334 -10.62 -13.66 -3.94
C GLY A 334 -9.44 -13.54 -2.97
N THR A 335 -8.38 -14.30 -3.21
CA THR A 335 -7.14 -14.25 -2.44
C THR A 335 -5.91 -14.44 -3.33
N SER A 336 -4.78 -13.86 -2.93
CA SER A 336 -3.48 -14.12 -3.55
C SER A 336 -2.77 -15.34 -2.95
N GLY A 337 -3.32 -15.93 -1.89
CA GLY A 337 -2.84 -17.16 -1.26
C GLY A 337 -3.20 -17.25 0.22
N PRO A 338 -2.86 -18.35 0.89
CA PRO A 338 -3.17 -18.61 2.29
C PRO A 338 -2.25 -17.86 3.25
N VAL A 339 -2.71 -17.68 4.49
CA VAL A 339 -1.85 -17.23 5.60
C VAL A 339 -1.29 -18.46 6.32
N TYR A 340 -0.21 -19.03 5.78
CA TYR A 340 0.50 -20.18 6.35
C TYR A 340 1.80 -19.77 7.06
N VAL A 341 1.93 -20.20 8.33
CA VAL A 341 3.04 -19.84 9.24
C VAL A 341 4.06 -20.97 9.46
N GLY A 342 3.89 -22.11 8.80
CA GLY A 342 4.73 -23.31 8.98
C GLY A 342 4.12 -24.33 9.94
N ALA A 343 4.05 -25.60 9.51
CA ALA A 343 3.30 -26.63 10.24
C ALA A 343 4.00 -27.00 11.56
N PHE A 344 5.32 -27.22 11.51
CA PHE A 344 6.09 -27.49 12.72
C PHE A 344 6.24 -26.26 13.61
N VAL A 345 6.24 -25.06 13.02
CA VAL A 345 6.27 -23.78 13.73
C VAL A 345 5.03 -23.63 14.60
N LEU A 346 3.85 -23.96 14.06
CA LEU A 346 2.60 -23.93 14.82
C LEU A 346 2.60 -24.97 15.97
N MET A 347 3.17 -26.15 15.76
CA MET A 347 3.36 -27.14 16.84
C MET A 347 4.26 -26.60 17.96
N LEU A 348 5.37 -25.94 17.62
CA LEU A 348 6.26 -25.28 18.58
C LEU A 348 5.56 -24.12 19.31
N PHE A 349 4.70 -23.37 18.63
CA PHE A 349 3.88 -22.33 19.24
C PHE A 349 2.94 -22.90 20.31
N ILE A 350 2.18 -23.95 19.99
CA ILE A 350 1.30 -24.64 20.95
C ILE A 350 2.10 -25.20 22.12
N LEU A 351 3.27 -25.81 21.85
CA LEU A 351 4.17 -26.28 22.92
C LEU A 351 4.64 -25.12 23.80
N GLY A 352 4.96 -23.97 23.19
CA GLY A 352 5.35 -22.73 23.86
C GLY A 352 4.31 -22.24 24.87
N LEU A 353 3.02 -22.43 24.59
CA LEU A 353 1.94 -22.07 25.52
C LEU A 353 2.07 -22.79 26.88
N PHE A 354 2.58 -24.02 26.88
CA PHE A 354 2.76 -24.82 28.08
C PHE A 354 4.12 -24.61 28.76
N ILE A 355 5.20 -24.51 27.98
CA ILE A 355 6.56 -24.53 28.53
C ILE A 355 7.13 -23.14 28.80
N VAL A 356 6.75 -22.12 28.02
CA VAL A 356 7.23 -20.75 28.24
C VAL A 356 6.54 -20.16 29.47
N LYS A 357 7.31 -19.43 30.28
CA LYS A 357 6.85 -18.75 31.49
C LYS A 357 6.93 -17.24 31.29
N GLY A 358 6.25 -16.50 32.17
CA GLY A 358 6.28 -15.04 32.17
C GLY A 358 5.13 -14.40 31.40
N PRO A 359 4.95 -13.08 31.55
CA PRO A 359 3.83 -12.36 30.96
C PRO A 359 3.92 -12.23 29.44
N MET A 360 5.14 -12.23 28.86
CA MET A 360 5.35 -12.11 27.41
C MET A 360 4.61 -13.20 26.60
N LYS A 361 4.56 -14.43 27.11
CA LYS A 361 3.78 -15.52 26.48
C LYS A 361 2.32 -15.14 26.29
N TRP A 362 1.71 -14.56 27.32
CA TRP A 362 0.30 -14.19 27.30
C TRP A 362 0.03 -12.99 26.41
N ALA A 363 0.97 -12.06 26.33
CA ALA A 363 0.90 -10.96 25.36
C ALA A 363 0.88 -11.47 23.91
N LEU A 364 1.79 -12.39 23.55
CA LEU A 364 1.85 -12.97 22.20
C LEU A 364 0.59 -13.79 21.89
N LEU A 365 0.07 -14.56 22.86
CA LEU A 365 -1.18 -15.30 22.69
C LEU A 365 -2.38 -14.37 22.51
N ALA A 366 -2.51 -13.33 23.34
CA ALA A 366 -3.60 -12.36 23.26
C ALA A 366 -3.59 -11.61 21.92
N ALA A 367 -2.41 -11.19 21.45
CA ALA A 367 -2.25 -10.57 20.14
C ALA A 367 -2.62 -11.53 18.99
N THR A 368 -2.24 -12.81 19.09
CA THR A 368 -2.61 -13.84 18.09
C THR A 368 -4.13 -14.02 18.04
N ILE A 369 -4.78 -14.22 19.20
CA ILE A 369 -6.23 -14.39 19.29
C ILE A 369 -6.96 -13.15 18.77
N LEU A 370 -6.52 -11.95 19.16
CA LEU A 370 -7.11 -10.70 18.68
C LEU A 370 -7.07 -10.62 17.16
N SER A 371 -5.92 -10.93 16.55
CA SER A 371 -5.78 -10.88 15.09
C SER A 371 -6.70 -11.87 14.38
N ILE A 372 -6.85 -13.09 14.90
CA ILE A 372 -7.76 -14.09 14.30
C ILE A 372 -9.22 -13.62 14.41
N LEU A 373 -9.65 -13.17 15.60
CA LEU A 373 -11.03 -12.71 15.81
C LEU A 373 -11.39 -11.49 14.93
N LEU A 374 -10.48 -10.54 14.79
CA LEU A 374 -10.70 -9.37 13.93
C LEU A 374 -10.64 -9.72 12.44
N SER A 375 -9.82 -10.70 12.05
CA SER A 375 -9.73 -11.15 10.65
C SER A 375 -11.05 -11.71 10.14
N TRP A 376 -11.87 -12.30 11.01
CA TRP A 376 -13.16 -12.89 10.66
C TRP A 376 -14.20 -11.88 10.18
N GLY A 377 -14.08 -10.60 10.55
CA GLY A 377 -14.92 -9.52 10.02
C GLY A 377 -16.42 -9.82 10.03
N ARG A 378 -17.03 -9.91 8.84
CA ARG A 378 -18.46 -10.23 8.64
C ARG A 378 -18.90 -11.56 9.25
N ASN A 379 -17.97 -12.49 9.44
CA ASN A 379 -18.23 -13.77 10.08
C ASN A 379 -18.34 -13.65 11.62
N PHE A 380 -17.97 -12.50 12.19
CA PHE A 380 -18.17 -12.17 13.60
C PHE A 380 -18.44 -10.67 13.81
N MET A 381 -19.58 -10.20 13.28
CA MET A 381 -19.99 -8.80 13.32
C MET A 381 -20.04 -8.19 14.73
N PRO A 382 -20.54 -8.85 15.80
CA PRO A 382 -20.61 -8.22 17.13
C PRO A 382 -19.26 -7.70 17.65
N PHE A 383 -18.17 -8.43 17.37
CA PHE A 383 -16.83 -8.00 17.75
C PHE A 383 -16.24 -6.97 16.79
N THR A 384 -16.53 -7.13 15.49
CA THR A 384 -16.10 -6.19 14.45
C THR A 384 -16.73 -4.81 14.64
N ASP A 385 -18.03 -4.75 14.92
CA ASP A 385 -18.78 -3.52 15.18
C ASP A 385 -18.26 -2.79 16.42
N PHE A 386 -17.98 -3.53 17.50
CA PHE A 386 -17.34 -2.95 18.68
C PHE A 386 -16.04 -2.22 18.33
N PHE A 387 -15.18 -2.83 17.50
CA PHE A 387 -13.94 -2.20 17.04
C PHE A 387 -14.18 -1.03 16.10
N LEU A 388 -15.12 -1.14 15.16
CA LEU A 388 -15.45 -0.06 14.22
C LEU A 388 -15.99 1.19 14.91
N ASP A 389 -16.80 0.99 15.95
CA ASP A 389 -17.48 2.08 16.64
C ASP A 389 -16.65 2.69 17.78
N ASN A 390 -15.77 1.90 18.43
CA ASN A 390 -15.07 2.34 19.65
C ASN A 390 -13.55 2.46 19.53
N VAL A 391 -12.91 1.77 18.58
CA VAL A 391 -11.44 1.74 18.51
C VAL A 391 -10.94 2.77 17.51
N PRO A 392 -10.12 3.76 17.94
CA PRO A 392 -9.67 4.85 17.08
C PRO A 392 -8.97 4.34 15.82
N MET A 393 -9.24 5.01 14.70
CA MET A 393 -8.66 4.75 13.37
C MET A 393 -9.03 3.39 12.73
N TYR A 394 -9.61 2.44 13.46
CA TYR A 394 -9.90 1.10 12.92
C TYR A 394 -10.85 1.16 11.71
N SER A 395 -11.88 2.01 11.77
CA SER A 395 -12.86 2.23 10.69
C SER A 395 -12.30 2.94 9.44
N LYS A 396 -11.01 3.31 9.43
CA LYS A 396 -10.35 3.92 8.26
C LYS A 396 -9.64 2.91 7.36
N PHE A 397 -9.54 1.65 7.78
CA PHE A 397 -8.82 0.62 7.04
C PHE A 397 -9.79 -0.37 6.38
N ARG A 398 -9.45 -0.83 5.18
CA ARG A 398 -10.17 -1.90 4.45
C ARG A 398 -9.46 -3.23 4.65
N THR A 399 -10.14 -4.33 4.36
CA THR A 399 -9.53 -5.67 4.30
C THR A 399 -9.07 -6.15 5.67
N VAL A 400 -10.05 -6.40 6.55
CA VAL A 400 -9.83 -6.86 7.93
C VAL A 400 -9.00 -8.14 8.01
N ALA A 401 -9.05 -9.03 7.01
CA ALA A 401 -8.21 -10.24 6.94
C ALA A 401 -6.70 -9.95 7.03
N SER A 402 -6.24 -8.77 6.57
CA SER A 402 -4.82 -8.41 6.59
C SER A 402 -4.22 -8.22 7.99
N ILE A 403 -5.04 -8.18 9.04
CA ILE A 403 -4.56 -8.13 10.43
C ILE A 403 -3.82 -9.42 10.85
N LEU A 404 -3.99 -10.52 10.11
CA LEU A 404 -3.32 -11.80 10.38
C LEU A 404 -1.79 -11.72 10.29
N VAL A 405 -1.22 -10.66 9.71
CA VAL A 405 0.22 -10.36 9.82
C VAL A 405 0.72 -10.32 11.27
N MET A 406 -0.18 -10.02 12.23
CA MET A 406 0.13 -10.10 13.65
C MET A 406 0.34 -11.54 14.09
N ALA A 407 -0.54 -12.47 13.69
CA ALA A 407 -0.39 -13.90 13.97
C ALA A 407 0.91 -14.45 13.35
N GLU A 408 1.23 -14.04 12.12
CA GLU A 408 2.48 -14.43 11.46
C GLU A 408 3.73 -13.90 12.17
N PHE A 409 3.62 -12.86 13.00
CA PHE A 409 4.70 -12.39 13.85
C PHE A 409 4.75 -13.10 15.21
N THR A 410 3.61 -13.17 15.90
CA THR A 410 3.53 -13.65 17.28
C THR A 410 3.74 -15.16 17.39
N ILE A 411 3.28 -15.93 16.39
CA ILE A 411 3.41 -17.39 16.35
C ILE A 411 4.89 -17.80 16.25
N PRO A 412 5.67 -17.37 15.24
CA PRO A 412 7.11 -17.58 15.17
C PRO A 412 7.87 -17.14 16.42
N LEU A 413 7.57 -15.94 16.96
CA LEU A 413 8.29 -15.44 18.12
C LEU A 413 8.08 -16.33 19.36
N LEU A 414 6.86 -16.76 19.65
CA LEU A 414 6.59 -17.66 20.78
C LEU A 414 7.13 -19.08 20.53
N ALA A 415 7.05 -19.58 19.29
CA ALA A 415 7.67 -20.85 18.90
C ALA A 415 9.20 -20.83 19.15
N MET A 416 9.86 -19.72 18.81
CA MET A 416 11.29 -19.55 19.07
C MET A 416 11.60 -19.41 20.56
N LEU A 417 10.77 -18.73 21.35
CA LEU A 417 10.91 -18.71 22.81
C LEU A 417 10.80 -20.11 23.41
N ALA A 418 9.91 -20.95 22.87
CA ALA A 418 9.79 -22.35 23.26
C ALA A 418 11.08 -23.13 22.96
N LEU A 419 11.62 -22.98 21.75
CA LEU A 419 12.83 -23.68 21.34
C LEU A 419 14.08 -23.20 22.10
N LYS A 420 14.20 -21.88 22.35
CA LYS A 420 15.24 -21.32 23.22
C LYS A 420 15.22 -21.99 24.58
N LYS A 421 14.03 -22.12 25.17
CA LYS A 421 13.87 -22.78 26.47
C LYS A 421 14.25 -24.27 26.45
N ILE A 422 13.91 -24.99 25.39
CA ILE A 422 14.29 -26.40 25.20
C ILE A 422 15.81 -26.56 25.12
N VAL A 423 16.49 -25.66 24.41
CA VAL A 423 17.95 -25.69 24.26
C VAL A 423 18.67 -25.27 25.54
N ASP A 424 18.17 -24.25 26.23
CA ASP A 424 18.76 -23.75 27.48
C ASP A 424 18.51 -24.72 28.65
N GLU A 425 17.42 -25.50 28.63
CA GLU A 425 17.08 -26.51 29.65
C GLU A 425 16.91 -27.92 29.03
N PRO A 426 17.98 -28.69 28.76
CA PRO A 426 17.91 -29.96 28.02
C PRO A 426 16.99 -31.03 28.63
N ASP A 427 16.85 -31.08 29.96
CA ASP A 427 15.99 -32.04 30.64
C ASP A 427 14.50 -31.62 30.66
N LEU A 428 14.16 -30.43 30.16
CA LEU A 428 12.80 -29.88 30.15
C LEU A 428 11.83 -30.80 29.42
N LEU A 429 12.22 -31.30 28.24
CA LEU A 429 11.38 -32.19 27.43
C LEU A 429 11.10 -33.50 28.16
N THR A 430 12.05 -34.02 28.94
CA THR A 430 11.83 -35.22 29.77
C THR A 430 10.82 -34.94 30.88
N LYS A 431 10.96 -33.82 31.59
CA LYS A 431 10.04 -33.44 32.69
C LYS A 431 8.64 -33.09 32.20
N LYS A 432 8.49 -32.63 30.95
CA LYS A 432 7.26 -32.05 30.39
C LYS A 432 6.78 -32.75 29.12
N ILE A 433 7.17 -34.01 28.91
CA ILE A 433 6.91 -34.75 27.67
C ILE A 433 5.43 -34.80 27.27
N LYS A 434 4.52 -34.84 28.26
CA LYS A 434 3.07 -34.82 28.00
C LYS A 434 2.64 -33.62 27.15
N PHE A 435 3.29 -32.46 27.30
CA PHE A 435 2.96 -31.26 26.52
C PHE A 435 3.46 -31.36 25.09
N VAL A 436 4.52 -32.13 24.82
CA VAL A 436 4.94 -32.47 23.44
C VAL A 436 3.86 -33.32 22.78
N TYR A 437 3.36 -34.36 23.46
CA TYR A 437 2.29 -35.20 22.93
C TYR A 437 0.97 -34.46 22.73
N ILE A 438 0.58 -33.59 23.67
CA ILE A 438 -0.59 -32.72 23.52
C ILE A 438 -0.43 -31.80 22.31
N SER A 439 0.73 -31.15 22.17
CA SER A 439 0.99 -30.24 21.04
C SER A 439 1.00 -30.98 19.70
N PHE A 440 1.56 -32.20 19.66
CA PHE A 440 1.49 -33.07 18.49
C PHE A 440 0.05 -33.47 18.16
N ALA A 441 -0.75 -33.88 19.15
CA ALA A 441 -2.15 -34.25 18.95
C ALA A 441 -2.99 -33.07 18.42
N LEU A 442 -2.79 -31.86 18.97
CA LEU A 442 -3.48 -30.63 18.56
C LEU A 442 -3.02 -30.06 17.21
N THR A 443 -1.97 -30.61 16.60
CA THR A 443 -1.46 -30.15 15.30
C THR A 443 -1.35 -31.29 14.31
N GLY A 444 -0.34 -32.16 14.45
CA GLY A 444 -0.17 -33.36 13.63
C GLY A 444 -1.38 -34.29 13.70
N GLY A 445 -1.96 -34.49 14.89
CA GLY A 445 -3.19 -35.28 15.04
C GLY A 445 -4.38 -34.68 14.28
N ILE A 446 -4.56 -33.36 14.34
CA ILE A 446 -5.60 -32.66 13.57
C ILE A 446 -5.34 -32.74 12.07
N ALA A 447 -4.10 -32.52 11.62
CA ALA A 447 -3.74 -32.66 10.21
C ALA A 447 -3.98 -34.09 9.68
N LEU A 448 -3.72 -35.11 10.50
CA LEU A 448 -4.04 -36.50 10.18
C LEU A 448 -5.55 -36.73 10.08
N LEU A 449 -6.32 -36.21 11.03
CA LEU A 449 -7.79 -36.31 10.99
C LEU A 449 -8.38 -35.63 9.75
N PHE A 450 -7.85 -34.46 9.38
CA PHE A 450 -8.25 -33.76 8.15
C PHE A 450 -7.89 -34.56 6.89
N ALA A 451 -6.74 -35.23 6.87
CA ALA A 451 -6.34 -36.08 5.74
C ALA A 451 -7.23 -37.33 5.59
N LEU A 452 -7.60 -37.96 6.71
CA LEU A 452 -8.37 -39.21 6.72
C LEU A 452 -9.88 -38.98 6.57
N MET A 453 -10.41 -37.88 7.11
CA MET A 453 -11.84 -37.59 7.17
C MET A 453 -12.16 -36.14 6.74
N PRO A 454 -11.73 -35.70 5.54
CA PRO A 454 -11.87 -34.30 5.12
C PRO A 454 -13.32 -33.81 5.15
N ASN A 455 -14.26 -34.66 4.70
CA ASN A 455 -15.69 -34.31 4.61
C ASN A 455 -16.38 -34.14 5.98
N MET A 456 -15.79 -34.67 7.05
CA MET A 456 -16.33 -34.49 8.41
C MET A 456 -16.09 -33.05 8.91
N PHE A 457 -15.01 -32.42 8.45
CA PHE A 457 -14.58 -31.09 8.90
C PHE A 457 -14.87 -30.00 7.88
N PHE A 458 -14.90 -30.33 6.58
CA PHE A 458 -15.10 -29.40 5.48
C PHE A 458 -16.07 -30.01 4.46
N VAL A 459 -17.29 -29.47 4.37
CA VAL A 459 -18.40 -30.13 3.66
C VAL A 459 -18.44 -29.75 2.18
N ASP A 460 -18.42 -28.46 1.85
CA ASP A 460 -18.93 -28.04 0.53
C ASP A 460 -17.86 -27.86 -0.56
N PHE A 461 -16.59 -27.60 -0.22
CA PHE A 461 -15.46 -27.33 -1.18
C PHE A 461 -15.81 -26.38 -2.35
N ILE A 462 -16.91 -25.65 -2.25
CA ILE A 462 -17.51 -24.75 -3.22
C ILE A 462 -18.06 -23.58 -2.40
N SER A 463 -17.73 -22.36 -2.79
CA SER A 463 -18.19 -21.18 -2.05
C SER A 463 -19.64 -20.84 -2.38
N SER A 464 -20.26 -20.03 -1.52
CA SER A 464 -21.62 -19.52 -1.74
C SER A 464 -21.74 -18.71 -3.03
N SER A 465 -20.69 -17.97 -3.40
CA SER A 465 -20.64 -17.20 -4.63
C SER A 465 -20.57 -18.10 -5.87
N GLU A 466 -19.73 -19.13 -5.83
CA GLU A 466 -19.60 -20.10 -6.92
C GLU A 466 -20.89 -20.90 -7.11
N MET A 467 -21.51 -21.33 -6.02
CA MET A 467 -22.80 -22.02 -6.07
C MET A 467 -23.87 -21.18 -6.77
N ASN A 468 -23.88 -19.86 -6.53
CA ASN A 468 -24.81 -18.97 -7.24
C ASN A 468 -24.46 -18.80 -8.72
N ALA A 469 -23.18 -18.78 -9.08
CA ALA A 469 -22.75 -18.73 -10.49
C ALA A 469 -23.11 -20.02 -11.24
N LEU A 470 -22.91 -21.18 -10.60
CA LEU A 470 -23.17 -22.50 -11.18
C LEU A 470 -24.66 -22.77 -11.43
N LYS A 471 -25.58 -22.08 -10.73
CA LYS A 471 -27.04 -22.17 -10.99
C LYS A 471 -27.45 -21.76 -12.41
N SER A 472 -26.59 -21.04 -13.14
CA SER A 472 -26.83 -20.71 -14.55
C SER A 472 -26.64 -21.89 -15.51
N ILE A 473 -26.01 -22.98 -15.03
CA ILE A 473 -25.77 -24.22 -15.80
C ILE A 473 -27.02 -25.11 -15.74
N PRO A 474 -27.41 -25.79 -16.84
CA PRO A 474 -28.52 -26.72 -16.83
C PRO A 474 -28.39 -27.80 -15.73
N ALA A 475 -29.50 -28.07 -15.03
CA ALA A 475 -29.52 -28.93 -13.84
C ALA A 475 -29.02 -30.37 -14.10
N GLU A 476 -29.13 -30.86 -15.34
CA GLU A 476 -28.65 -32.18 -15.75
C GLU A 476 -27.13 -32.35 -15.69
N TYR A 477 -26.36 -31.27 -15.87
CA TYR A 477 -24.89 -31.28 -15.79
C TYR A 477 -24.36 -30.81 -14.43
N LEU A 478 -25.17 -30.05 -13.68
CA LEU A 478 -24.77 -29.40 -12.44
C LEU A 478 -24.28 -30.40 -11.38
N GLY A 479 -25.00 -31.51 -11.17
CA GLY A 479 -24.59 -32.53 -10.19
C GLY A 479 -23.25 -33.20 -10.50
N ALA A 480 -22.97 -33.47 -11.78
CA ALA A 480 -21.72 -34.08 -12.22
C ALA A 480 -20.54 -33.11 -12.08
N ILE A 481 -20.75 -31.84 -12.47
CA ILE A 481 -19.73 -30.77 -12.36
C ILE A 481 -19.39 -30.53 -10.88
N GLU A 482 -20.40 -30.40 -10.01
CA GLU A 482 -20.17 -30.22 -8.58
C GLU A 482 -19.42 -31.40 -7.96
N GLY A 483 -19.80 -32.63 -8.32
CA GLY A 483 -19.16 -33.85 -7.83
C GLY A 483 -17.67 -33.88 -8.15
N ASN A 484 -17.31 -33.63 -9.42
CA ASN A 484 -15.91 -33.62 -9.83
C ASN A 484 -15.15 -32.42 -9.26
N LEU A 485 -15.77 -31.24 -9.18
CA LEU A 485 -15.16 -30.06 -8.55
C LEU A 485 -14.80 -30.31 -7.07
N ARG A 486 -15.71 -30.94 -6.31
CA ARG A 486 -15.46 -31.34 -4.91
C ARG A 486 -14.31 -32.34 -4.83
N GLU A 487 -14.24 -33.32 -5.74
CA GLU A 487 -13.16 -34.30 -5.77
C GLU A 487 -11.79 -33.65 -6.03
N MET A 488 -11.70 -32.78 -7.05
CA MET A 488 -10.49 -32.04 -7.40
C MET A 488 -9.97 -31.22 -6.22
N ARG A 489 -10.84 -30.44 -5.56
CA ARG A 489 -10.45 -29.57 -4.44
C ARG A 489 -10.14 -30.35 -3.17
N ARG A 490 -10.85 -31.45 -2.92
CA ARG A 490 -10.53 -32.37 -1.82
C ARG A 490 -9.13 -32.96 -1.99
N ALA A 491 -8.74 -33.33 -3.21
CA ALA A 491 -7.39 -33.85 -3.47
C ALA A 491 -6.30 -32.82 -3.11
N ILE A 492 -6.50 -31.56 -3.49
CA ILE A 492 -5.59 -30.45 -3.12
C ILE A 492 -5.47 -30.31 -1.60
N PHE A 493 -6.61 -30.29 -0.89
CA PHE A 493 -6.65 -30.15 0.56
C PHE A 493 -5.97 -31.31 1.30
N VAL A 494 -6.30 -32.55 0.92
CA VAL A 494 -5.74 -33.77 1.54
C VAL A 494 -4.23 -33.88 1.31
N ALA A 495 -3.73 -33.51 0.14
CA ALA A 495 -2.30 -33.49 -0.15
C ALA A 495 -1.53 -32.59 0.83
N ASP A 496 -2.05 -31.39 1.13
CA ASP A 496 -1.44 -30.49 2.09
C ASP A 496 -1.63 -30.92 3.55
N CYS A 497 -2.70 -31.63 3.88
CA CYS A 497 -2.87 -32.24 5.21
C CYS A 497 -1.76 -33.26 5.48
N TRP A 498 -1.49 -34.15 4.52
CA TRP A 498 -0.40 -35.13 4.62
C TRP A 498 0.97 -34.46 4.72
N ARG A 499 1.20 -33.42 3.90
CA ARG A 499 2.44 -32.63 3.96
C ARG A 499 2.65 -32.05 5.36
N SER A 500 1.67 -31.34 5.90
CA SER A 500 1.76 -30.75 7.25
C SER A 500 1.92 -31.81 8.34
N PHE A 501 1.25 -32.96 8.23
CA PHE A 501 1.42 -34.08 9.15
C PHE A 501 2.87 -34.59 9.18
N TRP A 502 3.45 -34.89 8.02
CA TRP A 502 4.82 -35.41 7.94
C TRP A 502 5.87 -34.41 8.40
N ILE A 503 5.70 -33.12 8.08
CA ILE A 503 6.57 -32.07 8.60
C ILE A 503 6.56 -32.05 10.14
N ILE A 504 5.38 -32.15 10.76
CA ILE A 504 5.24 -32.18 12.22
C ILE A 504 5.83 -33.46 12.82
N VAL A 505 5.65 -34.62 12.17
CA VAL A 505 6.24 -35.89 12.59
C VAL A 505 7.77 -35.79 12.61
N VAL A 506 8.38 -35.31 11.52
CA VAL A 506 9.84 -35.16 11.40
C VAL A 506 10.36 -34.16 12.44
N GLY A 507 9.71 -33.00 12.58
CA GLY A 507 10.12 -32.00 13.57
C GLY A 507 10.01 -32.50 15.01
N THR A 508 8.92 -33.20 15.33
CA THR A 508 8.73 -33.83 16.66
C THR A 508 9.78 -34.90 16.91
N PHE A 509 10.10 -35.71 15.90
CA PHE A 509 11.16 -36.71 15.98
C PHE A 509 12.53 -36.08 16.29
N LEU A 510 12.87 -34.95 15.67
CA LEU A 510 14.10 -34.20 15.99
C LEU A 510 14.14 -33.76 17.46
N LEU A 511 13.02 -33.27 18.02
CA LEU A 511 12.92 -32.92 19.44
C LEU A 511 13.10 -34.16 20.35
N LEU A 512 12.56 -35.31 19.95
CA LEU A 512 12.70 -36.56 20.70
C LEU A 512 14.13 -37.10 20.65
N LEU A 513 14.84 -36.96 19.52
CA LEU A 513 16.27 -37.31 19.41
C LEU A 513 17.15 -36.40 20.29
N PHE A 514 16.85 -35.10 20.32
CA PHE A 514 17.51 -34.16 21.23
C PHE A 514 17.27 -34.53 22.69
N LYS A 515 16.00 -34.81 23.07
CA LYS A 515 15.64 -35.33 24.40
C LYS A 515 16.41 -36.60 24.75
N ALA A 516 16.56 -37.53 23.80
CA ALA A 516 17.28 -38.78 23.98
C ALA A 516 18.82 -38.60 24.01
N ARG A 517 19.33 -37.37 23.92
CA ARG A 517 20.74 -37.01 23.83
C ARG A 517 21.46 -37.64 22.63
N LYS A 518 20.72 -38.07 21.61
CA LYS A 518 21.26 -38.59 20.35
C LYS A 518 21.58 -37.50 19.34
N LEU A 519 21.08 -36.28 19.57
CA LEU A 519 21.29 -35.11 18.71
C LEU A 519 21.76 -33.94 19.57
N LYS A 520 22.88 -33.31 19.20
CA LYS A 520 23.36 -32.08 19.88
C LYS A 520 22.49 -30.88 19.51
N ALA A 521 22.49 -29.85 20.35
CA ALA A 521 21.66 -28.66 20.15
C ALA A 521 21.92 -27.98 18.80
N GLU A 522 23.17 -27.83 18.40
CA GLU A 522 23.57 -27.14 17.16
C GLU A 522 23.04 -27.88 15.92
N TYR A 523 23.14 -29.21 15.91
CA TYR A 523 22.62 -30.04 14.83
C TYR A 523 21.09 -30.08 14.82
N MET A 524 20.44 -30.08 15.99
CA MET A 524 18.98 -29.96 16.08
C MET A 524 18.51 -28.63 15.50
N ILE A 525 19.15 -27.53 15.86
CA ILE A 525 18.81 -26.19 15.34
C ILE A 525 18.98 -26.14 13.83
N GLY A 526 20.09 -26.66 13.29
CA GLY A 526 20.33 -26.74 11.85
C GLY A 526 19.31 -27.62 11.11
N ALA A 527 18.97 -28.78 11.67
CA ALA A 527 17.98 -29.70 11.08
C ALA A 527 16.56 -29.10 11.09
N VAL A 528 16.17 -28.42 12.18
CA VAL A 528 14.89 -27.71 12.26
C VAL A 528 14.86 -26.52 11.30
N ALA A 529 15.99 -25.80 11.14
CA ALA A 529 16.09 -24.72 10.16
C ALA A 529 15.86 -25.22 8.74
N LEU A 530 16.51 -26.33 8.38
CA LEU A 530 16.35 -26.95 7.07
C LEU A 530 14.92 -27.47 6.87
N LEU A 531 14.33 -28.12 7.88
CA LEU A 531 12.95 -28.62 7.82
C LEU A 531 11.96 -27.48 7.56
N CYS A 532 12.01 -26.41 8.36
CA CYS A 532 11.10 -25.27 8.20
C CYS A 532 11.37 -24.51 6.89
N LEU A 533 12.64 -24.36 6.49
CA LEU A 533 12.97 -23.72 5.22
C LEU A 533 12.38 -24.50 4.05
N ILE A 534 12.56 -25.83 4.00
CA ILE A 534 12.01 -26.68 2.93
C ILE A 534 10.48 -26.64 2.94
N ASP A 535 9.86 -26.79 4.11
CA ASP A 535 8.41 -26.73 4.32
C ASP A 535 7.80 -25.48 3.68
N MET A 536 8.33 -24.33 4.06
CA MET A 536 7.77 -23.03 3.69
C MET A 536 8.19 -22.60 2.29
N TRP A 537 9.42 -22.92 1.85
CA TRP A 537 9.91 -22.66 0.49
C TRP A 537 9.04 -23.34 -0.57
N GLN A 538 8.67 -24.61 -0.34
CA GLN A 538 7.79 -25.35 -1.25
C GLN A 538 6.40 -24.70 -1.37
N VAL A 539 5.90 -24.11 -0.29
CA VAL A 539 4.62 -23.37 -0.32
C VAL A 539 4.79 -22.03 -1.02
N ASN A 540 5.86 -21.29 -0.72
CA ASN A 540 6.12 -19.97 -1.31
C ASN A 540 6.31 -20.03 -2.82
N LYS A 541 6.96 -21.08 -3.34
CA LYS A 541 7.11 -21.31 -4.79
C LYS A 541 5.79 -21.63 -5.50
N ARG A 542 4.66 -21.81 -4.80
CA ARG A 542 3.33 -21.86 -5.43
C ARG A 542 2.81 -20.46 -5.79
N TYR A 543 3.28 -19.43 -5.09
CA TYR A 543 2.75 -18.05 -5.18
C TYR A 543 3.75 -17.03 -5.72
N LEU A 544 5.04 -17.26 -5.54
CA LEU A 544 6.13 -16.46 -6.11
C LEU A 544 7.13 -17.40 -6.79
N ASN A 545 6.83 -17.71 -8.05
CA ASN A 545 7.61 -18.62 -8.89
C ASN A 545 8.29 -17.88 -10.05
N ASP A 546 9.11 -18.62 -10.79
CA ASP A 546 9.99 -18.08 -11.83
C ASP A 546 9.23 -17.61 -13.08
N ASP A 547 8.06 -18.21 -13.38
CA ASP A 547 7.24 -17.87 -14.56
C ASP A 547 6.60 -16.47 -14.46
N MET A 548 6.64 -15.86 -13.27
CA MET A 548 6.15 -14.50 -13.03
C MET A 548 7.14 -13.39 -13.42
N PHE A 549 8.39 -13.77 -13.72
CA PHE A 549 9.47 -12.85 -14.05
C PHE A 549 9.62 -12.73 -15.57
N VAL A 550 9.61 -11.49 -16.06
CA VAL A 550 9.74 -11.14 -17.48
C VAL A 550 11.00 -10.34 -17.72
N GLU A 551 11.47 -10.26 -18.96
CA GLU A 551 12.59 -9.40 -19.32
C GLU A 551 12.30 -7.92 -18.99
N LYS A 552 13.35 -7.21 -18.54
CA LYS A 552 13.28 -5.79 -18.21
C LYS A 552 12.75 -4.94 -19.37
N SER A 553 13.12 -5.27 -20.61
CA SER A 553 12.66 -4.65 -21.85
C SER A 553 11.13 -4.68 -22.00
N VAL A 554 10.46 -5.75 -21.58
CA VAL A 554 9.00 -5.92 -21.71
C VAL A 554 8.26 -4.99 -20.75
N ARG A 555 8.77 -4.84 -19.51
CA ARG A 555 8.19 -3.92 -18.53
C ARG A 555 8.57 -2.47 -18.78
N GLU A 556 9.78 -2.21 -19.29
CA GLU A 556 10.30 -0.87 -19.54
C GLU A 556 10.02 -0.34 -20.95
N ALA A 557 9.43 -1.14 -21.85
CA ALA A 557 9.02 -0.69 -23.17
C ALA A 557 8.23 0.62 -23.06
N PRO A 558 8.65 1.70 -23.77
CA PRO A 558 7.90 2.95 -23.77
C PRO A 558 6.50 2.70 -24.32
N GLN A 559 5.52 3.47 -23.84
CA GLN A 559 4.19 3.46 -24.45
C GLN A 559 4.35 3.77 -25.94
N VAL A 560 3.73 2.99 -26.82
CA VAL A 560 3.94 3.16 -28.26
C VAL A 560 3.17 4.39 -28.72
N MET A 561 3.88 5.41 -29.20
CA MET A 561 3.27 6.61 -29.78
C MET A 561 2.41 6.24 -30.99
N THR A 562 1.12 6.59 -30.92
CA THR A 562 0.16 6.34 -31.99
C THR A 562 0.24 7.40 -33.09
N ASN A 563 -0.43 7.16 -34.23
CA ASN A 563 -0.55 8.17 -35.29
C ASN A 563 -1.31 9.42 -34.83
N VAL A 564 -2.33 9.24 -33.97
CA VAL A 564 -3.09 10.35 -33.39
C VAL A 564 -2.23 11.19 -32.48
N ASP A 565 -1.40 10.57 -31.63
CA ASP A 565 -0.45 11.30 -30.80
C ASP A 565 0.48 12.18 -31.63
N ARG A 566 1.01 11.63 -32.74
CA ARG A 566 1.84 12.40 -33.69
C ARG A 566 1.11 13.57 -34.34
N GLN A 567 -0.20 13.46 -34.57
CA GLN A 567 -1.00 14.55 -35.12
C GLN A 567 -1.20 15.66 -34.09
N ILE A 568 -1.61 15.30 -32.86
CA ILE A 568 -1.85 16.25 -31.76
C ILE A 568 -0.56 16.99 -31.40
N LEU A 569 0.59 16.31 -31.32
CA LEU A 569 1.89 16.91 -30.99
C LEU A 569 2.41 17.95 -32.03
N ARG A 570 1.72 18.11 -33.16
CA ARG A 570 1.98 19.22 -34.10
C ARG A 570 1.46 20.55 -33.57
N ASP A 571 0.46 20.53 -32.69
CA ASP A 571 0.02 21.72 -31.97
C ASP A 571 1.12 22.16 -31.00
N LYS A 572 1.64 23.38 -31.22
CA LYS A 572 2.71 24.01 -30.42
C LYS A 572 2.18 25.02 -29.40
N SER A 573 0.87 25.05 -29.16
CA SER A 573 0.28 25.83 -28.07
C SER A 573 0.95 25.45 -26.74
N LEU A 574 1.30 26.45 -25.93
CA LEU A 574 2.03 26.23 -24.66
C LEU A 574 1.26 25.35 -23.68
N ASP A 575 -0.08 25.44 -23.71
CA ASP A 575 -0.94 24.62 -22.89
C ASP A 575 -2.28 24.31 -23.55
N TYR A 576 -2.70 23.05 -23.47
CA TYR A 576 -3.99 22.51 -23.89
C TYR A 576 -4.26 21.19 -23.17
N ARG A 577 -5.51 20.73 -23.17
CA ARG A 577 -5.89 19.41 -22.64
C ARG A 577 -6.42 18.48 -23.73
N VAL A 578 -6.20 17.19 -23.53
CA VAL A 578 -6.65 16.10 -24.40
C VAL A 578 -7.66 15.25 -23.65
N LEU A 579 -8.76 14.88 -24.31
CA LEU A 579 -9.76 13.95 -23.80
C LEU A 579 -9.76 12.69 -24.67
N ASN A 580 -9.40 11.55 -24.08
CA ASN A 580 -9.39 10.28 -24.78
C ASN A 580 -10.68 9.50 -24.56
N LEU A 581 -11.53 9.42 -25.59
CA LEU A 581 -12.79 8.65 -25.59
C LEU A 581 -12.63 7.24 -26.18
N ALA A 582 -11.44 6.91 -26.71
CA ALA A 582 -11.15 5.60 -27.27
C ALA A 582 -10.65 4.59 -26.22
N SER A 583 -10.27 5.07 -25.04
CA SER A 583 -9.84 4.27 -23.89
C SER A 583 -10.83 4.40 -22.72
N ASN A 584 -10.54 3.71 -21.61
CA ASN A 584 -11.25 3.97 -20.36
C ASN A 584 -10.67 5.24 -19.71
N THR A 585 -11.17 6.41 -20.13
CA THR A 585 -10.65 7.76 -19.82
C THR A 585 -10.24 7.99 -18.36
N PHE A 586 -10.94 7.39 -17.39
CA PHE A 586 -10.68 7.58 -15.96
C PHE A 586 -10.07 6.34 -15.27
N ASN A 587 -9.53 5.42 -16.05
CA ASN A 587 -8.88 4.20 -15.60
C ASN A 587 -7.65 3.83 -16.46
N GLU A 588 -6.96 4.85 -16.97
CA GLU A 588 -5.78 4.77 -17.84
C GLU A 588 -4.88 5.98 -17.54
N ASN A 589 -3.58 5.86 -17.77
CA ASN A 589 -2.61 6.98 -17.66
C ASN A 589 -1.75 7.10 -18.93
N GLU A 590 -1.98 6.26 -19.93
CA GLU A 590 -1.24 6.18 -21.18
C GLU A 590 -1.35 7.50 -21.96
N THR A 591 -2.54 8.12 -21.99
CA THR A 591 -2.74 9.44 -22.59
C THR A 591 -1.85 10.50 -21.93
N SER A 592 -1.67 10.42 -20.61
CA SER A 592 -0.85 11.36 -19.82
C SER A 592 0.65 11.30 -20.14
N TYR A 593 1.11 10.23 -20.81
CA TYR A 593 2.51 10.11 -21.22
C TYR A 593 2.89 11.12 -22.30
N TYR A 594 1.99 11.37 -23.27
CA TYR A 594 2.25 12.28 -24.39
C TYR A 594 1.51 13.60 -24.27
N HIS A 595 0.42 13.65 -23.51
CA HIS A 595 -0.49 14.80 -23.49
C HIS A 595 -0.93 15.14 -22.07
N LYS A 596 -1.41 16.37 -21.87
CA LYS A 596 -2.05 16.76 -20.60
C LYS A 596 -3.51 16.32 -20.65
N SER A 597 -3.85 15.27 -19.92
CA SER A 597 -5.15 14.60 -20.00
C SER A 597 -6.20 15.24 -19.07
N ILE A 598 -7.44 15.37 -19.56
CA ILE A 598 -8.64 15.54 -18.71
C ILE A 598 -8.88 14.27 -17.87
N GLY A 599 -8.53 13.11 -18.45
CA GLY A 599 -8.62 11.80 -17.84
C GLY A 599 -7.44 11.48 -16.92
N GLY A 600 -7.31 10.19 -16.61
CA GLY A 600 -6.26 9.67 -15.73
C GLY A 600 -6.79 8.62 -14.74
N TYR A 601 -5.87 7.85 -14.16
CA TYR A 601 -6.11 7.00 -13.01
C TYR A 601 -5.18 7.36 -11.83
N HIS A 602 -5.79 7.73 -10.71
CA HIS A 602 -5.12 7.84 -9.42
C HIS A 602 -6.10 7.61 -8.28
N ALA A 603 -5.76 6.71 -7.35
CA ALA A 603 -6.64 6.31 -6.24
C ALA A 603 -6.95 7.43 -5.23
N ALA A 604 -6.19 8.52 -5.27
CA ALA A 604 -6.36 9.66 -4.38
C ALA A 604 -6.49 11.00 -5.13
N LYS A 605 -7.02 11.04 -6.36
CA LYS A 605 -7.29 12.31 -7.08
C LYS A 605 -8.12 13.30 -6.25
N LEU A 606 -8.13 14.58 -6.65
CA LEU A 606 -8.85 15.65 -5.93
C LEU A 606 -10.35 15.37 -5.88
N ARG A 607 -10.97 15.58 -4.71
CA ARG A 607 -12.39 15.30 -4.46
C ARG A 607 -13.29 16.10 -5.40
N ARG A 608 -13.06 17.41 -5.48
CA ARG A 608 -13.86 18.32 -6.31
C ARG A 608 -13.75 18.01 -7.81
N TYR A 609 -12.59 17.51 -8.25
CA TYR A 609 -12.45 17.04 -9.64
C TYR A 609 -13.23 15.74 -9.87
N GLN A 610 -13.23 14.80 -8.91
CA GLN A 610 -14.08 13.61 -9.00
C GLN A 610 -15.58 13.97 -9.03
N GLU A 611 -16.00 14.92 -8.20
CA GLU A 611 -17.39 15.39 -8.18
C GLU A 611 -17.77 16.08 -9.50
N LEU A 612 -16.83 16.85 -10.10
CA LEU A 612 -17.00 17.41 -11.44
C LEU A 612 -17.06 16.32 -12.53
N ILE A 613 -16.27 15.24 -12.39
CA ILE A 613 -16.32 14.08 -13.28
C ILE A 613 -17.72 13.46 -13.27
N GLU A 614 -18.24 13.19 -12.08
CA GLU A 614 -19.55 12.54 -11.88
C GLU A 614 -20.71 13.43 -12.32
N ALA A 615 -20.68 14.71 -11.95
CA ALA A 615 -21.78 15.64 -12.20
C ALA A 615 -21.84 16.15 -13.64
N TYR A 616 -20.69 16.38 -14.29
CA TYR A 616 -20.65 17.06 -15.59
C TYR A 616 -19.78 16.35 -16.64
N ILE A 617 -18.50 16.04 -16.36
CA ILE A 617 -17.60 15.56 -17.43
C ILE A 617 -18.09 14.25 -18.04
N GLN A 618 -18.47 13.25 -17.24
CA GLN A 618 -19.01 11.99 -17.77
C GLN A 618 -20.33 12.18 -18.54
N PRO A 619 -21.32 12.92 -18.05
CA PRO A 619 -22.50 13.28 -18.84
C PRO A 619 -22.19 14.01 -20.16
N GLU A 620 -21.25 14.96 -20.16
CA GLU A 620 -20.83 15.70 -21.34
C GLU A 620 -20.15 14.79 -22.37
N MET A 621 -19.23 13.91 -21.93
CA MET A 621 -18.56 12.91 -22.78
C MET A 621 -19.55 12.06 -23.57
N ARG A 622 -20.65 11.62 -22.92
CA ARG A 622 -21.69 10.80 -23.56
C ARG A 622 -22.44 11.54 -24.67
N LYS A 623 -22.43 12.88 -24.66
CA LYS A 623 -23.11 13.73 -25.66
C LYS A 623 -22.22 14.08 -26.86
N ILE A 624 -20.89 13.95 -26.74
CA ILE A 624 -19.92 14.36 -27.78
C ILE A 624 -20.15 13.60 -29.10
N LEU A 625 -20.06 12.25 -29.09
CA LEU A 625 -20.19 11.45 -30.32
C LEU A 625 -21.55 11.67 -31.02
N PRO A 626 -22.70 11.64 -30.31
CA PRO A 626 -23.99 11.97 -30.91
C PRO A 626 -24.02 13.35 -31.56
N ALA A 627 -23.46 14.38 -30.90
CA ALA A 627 -23.46 15.75 -31.42
C ALA A 627 -22.61 15.90 -32.69
N ILE A 628 -21.41 15.29 -32.71
CA ILE A 628 -20.53 15.29 -33.88
C ILE A 628 -21.20 14.56 -35.05
N SER A 629 -21.85 13.43 -34.77
CA SER A 629 -22.57 12.65 -35.78
C SER A 629 -23.74 13.44 -36.39
N GLN A 630 -24.54 14.11 -35.56
CA GLN A 630 -25.64 14.97 -36.01
C GLN A 630 -25.17 16.16 -36.85
N ALA A 631 -23.98 16.70 -36.55
CA ALA A 631 -23.34 17.76 -37.32
C ALA A 631 -22.65 17.26 -38.61
N GLY A 632 -22.70 15.97 -38.91
CA GLY A 632 -22.02 15.38 -40.08
C GLY A 632 -20.49 15.46 -40.00
N GLY A 633 -19.93 15.49 -38.78
CA GLY A 633 -18.49 15.65 -38.55
C GLY A 633 -17.97 17.09 -38.62
N ASP A 634 -18.82 18.06 -38.94
CA ASP A 634 -18.46 19.47 -38.98
C ASP A 634 -18.53 20.09 -37.57
N MET A 635 -17.37 20.21 -36.93
CA MET A 635 -17.27 20.74 -35.57
C MET A 635 -17.80 22.17 -35.43
N THR A 636 -17.89 22.96 -36.51
CA THR A 636 -18.41 24.34 -36.45
C THR A 636 -19.93 24.40 -36.27
N LYS A 637 -20.63 23.29 -36.54
CA LYS A 637 -22.09 23.15 -36.38
C LYS A 637 -22.50 22.52 -35.06
N VAL A 638 -21.54 22.08 -34.25
CA VAL A 638 -21.78 21.51 -32.92
C VAL A 638 -22.04 22.65 -31.94
N ALA A 639 -23.12 22.63 -31.17
CA ALA A 639 -23.38 23.64 -30.14
C ALA A 639 -22.49 23.42 -28.88
N GLY A 640 -21.17 23.46 -29.04
CA GLY A 640 -20.20 23.02 -28.02
C GLY A 640 -20.36 23.72 -26.67
N ASP A 641 -20.58 25.03 -26.67
CA ASP A 641 -20.79 25.82 -25.44
C ASP A 641 -22.07 25.44 -24.68
N SER A 642 -23.01 24.73 -25.31
CA SER A 642 -24.21 24.21 -24.64
C SER A 642 -24.13 22.72 -24.33
N ILE A 643 -23.38 21.95 -25.12
CA ILE A 643 -23.32 20.48 -25.00
C ILE A 643 -22.25 20.05 -23.99
N TYR A 644 -21.09 20.72 -23.99
CA TYR A 644 -19.95 20.39 -23.15
C TYR A 644 -19.20 21.62 -22.57
N PRO A 645 -19.91 22.58 -21.94
CA PRO A 645 -19.28 23.79 -21.39
C PRO A 645 -18.22 23.52 -20.32
N VAL A 646 -18.32 22.43 -19.54
CA VAL A 646 -17.31 22.09 -18.53
C VAL A 646 -16.01 21.64 -19.19
N LEU A 647 -16.06 20.83 -20.25
CA LEU A 647 -14.87 20.48 -21.03
C LEU A 647 -14.22 21.71 -21.69
N ASN A 648 -15.03 22.68 -22.14
CA ASN A 648 -14.52 23.92 -22.74
C ASN A 648 -13.78 24.80 -21.72
N MET A 649 -14.31 24.94 -20.50
CA MET A 649 -13.64 25.72 -19.44
C MET A 649 -12.34 25.06 -18.93
N LEU A 650 -12.20 23.75 -19.11
CA LEU A 650 -10.98 22.99 -18.82
C LEU A 650 -9.96 23.02 -19.98
N ASN A 651 -10.22 23.80 -21.04
CA ASN A 651 -9.35 23.93 -22.21
C ASN A 651 -9.09 22.58 -22.92
N ALA A 652 -10.10 21.72 -23.01
CA ALA A 652 -10.05 20.44 -23.72
C ALA A 652 -10.11 20.66 -25.24
N LYS A 653 -8.93 20.84 -25.86
CA LYS A 653 -8.78 21.23 -27.27
C LYS A 653 -8.84 20.05 -28.24
N HIS A 654 -8.43 18.85 -27.81
CA HIS A 654 -8.37 17.66 -28.66
C HIS A 654 -9.18 16.52 -28.07
N PHE A 655 -10.02 15.88 -28.90
CA PHE A 655 -10.79 14.69 -28.57
C PHE A 655 -10.27 13.50 -29.38
N ILE A 656 -9.79 12.46 -28.71
CA ILE A 656 -9.41 11.20 -29.36
C ILE A 656 -10.65 10.30 -29.41
N LEU A 657 -11.17 10.06 -30.62
CA LEU A 657 -12.37 9.24 -30.84
C LEU A 657 -12.01 7.84 -31.34
N PRO A 658 -12.74 6.79 -30.91
CA PRO A 658 -12.58 5.45 -31.46
C PRO A 658 -13.20 5.36 -32.86
N LEU A 659 -12.53 4.65 -33.75
CA LEU A 659 -12.99 4.23 -35.06
C LEU A 659 -13.13 2.69 -35.11
N GLN A 660 -13.63 2.17 -36.24
CA GLN A 660 -13.65 0.73 -36.48
C GLN A 660 -12.22 0.13 -36.48
N ASN A 661 -12.10 -1.16 -36.20
CA ASN A 661 -10.83 -1.91 -36.17
C ASN A 661 -9.79 -1.38 -35.17
N ASN A 662 -10.23 -0.87 -34.00
CA ASN A 662 -9.35 -0.30 -32.96
C ASN A 662 -8.47 0.89 -33.44
N GLN A 663 -8.87 1.58 -34.51
CA GLN A 663 -8.22 2.82 -34.91
C GLN A 663 -8.77 4.00 -34.12
N THR A 664 -8.03 5.10 -34.09
CA THR A 664 -8.43 6.34 -33.41
C THR A 664 -8.22 7.54 -34.32
N VAL A 665 -8.93 8.64 -34.05
CA VAL A 665 -8.80 9.92 -34.77
C VAL A 665 -8.82 11.10 -33.80
N ASP A 666 -8.06 12.14 -34.11
CA ASP A 666 -8.13 13.45 -33.42
C ASP A 666 -9.27 14.29 -34.00
N VAL A 667 -10.09 14.87 -33.13
CA VAL A 667 -11.09 15.88 -33.46
C VAL A 667 -10.82 17.11 -32.60
N GLN A 668 -10.54 18.24 -33.25
CA GLN A 668 -10.31 19.51 -32.56
C GLN A 668 -11.63 20.13 -32.08
N ASN A 669 -11.61 20.64 -30.85
CA ASN A 669 -12.68 21.39 -30.24
C ASN A 669 -12.45 22.91 -30.43
N PRO A 670 -13.20 23.59 -31.32
CA PRO A 670 -13.02 25.02 -31.53
C PRO A 670 -13.65 25.89 -30.42
N TYR A 671 -14.40 25.28 -29.49
CA TYR A 671 -15.16 25.99 -28.45
C TYR A 671 -14.41 26.13 -27.12
N VAL A 672 -13.13 25.78 -27.04
CA VAL A 672 -12.34 25.98 -25.82
C VAL A 672 -12.33 27.45 -25.38
N TYR A 673 -12.27 27.69 -24.06
CA TYR A 673 -12.21 29.05 -23.52
C TYR A 673 -10.78 29.61 -23.52
N GLY A 674 -9.79 28.77 -23.84
CA GLY A 674 -8.37 29.11 -23.81
C GLY A 674 -7.75 28.87 -22.43
N ASN A 675 -6.54 29.36 -22.21
CA ASN A 675 -5.82 29.16 -20.95
C ASN A 675 -6.36 30.06 -19.81
N ALA A 676 -6.99 31.17 -20.16
CA ALA A 676 -7.68 32.06 -19.26
C ALA A 676 -8.60 33.01 -20.04
N TRP A 677 -9.68 33.48 -19.42
CA TRP A 677 -10.63 34.41 -20.01
C TRP A 677 -11.25 35.33 -18.96
N PHE A 678 -11.81 36.46 -19.40
CA PHE A 678 -12.60 37.34 -18.54
C PHE A 678 -14.05 36.89 -18.48
N VAL A 679 -14.68 37.02 -17.32
CA VAL A 679 -16.13 36.85 -17.16
C VAL A 679 -16.82 38.18 -16.94
N ASP A 680 -18.01 38.31 -17.50
CA ASP A 680 -18.84 39.52 -17.43
C ASP A 680 -19.65 39.58 -16.14
N LYS A 681 -19.94 38.42 -15.54
CA LYS A 681 -20.73 38.31 -14.30
C LYS A 681 -20.18 37.22 -13.38
N LEU A 682 -20.11 37.53 -12.08
CA LEU A 682 -19.71 36.61 -11.02
C LEU A 682 -20.83 36.51 -10.00
N SER A 683 -21.33 35.29 -9.76
CA SER A 683 -22.36 35.02 -8.74
C SER A 683 -21.73 34.37 -7.51
N TYR A 684 -22.13 34.80 -6.32
CA TYR A 684 -21.69 34.22 -5.06
C TYR A 684 -22.75 33.32 -4.45
N VAL A 685 -22.36 32.15 -3.95
CA VAL A 685 -23.25 31.15 -3.36
C VAL A 685 -22.73 30.68 -2.00
N ASP A 686 -23.62 30.14 -1.17
CA ASP A 686 -23.33 29.88 0.25
C ASP A 686 -22.60 28.56 0.52
N ASN A 687 -22.61 27.62 -0.43
CA ASN A 687 -22.02 26.30 -0.24
C ASN A 687 -21.65 25.60 -1.56
N ALA A 688 -20.88 24.52 -1.42
CA ALA A 688 -20.37 23.70 -2.52
C ALA A 688 -21.48 23.06 -3.39
N ASN A 689 -22.62 22.68 -2.81
CA ASN A 689 -23.74 22.13 -3.58
C ASN A 689 -24.28 23.18 -4.57
N GLN A 690 -24.52 24.41 -4.10
CA GLN A 690 -25.01 25.50 -4.95
C GLN A 690 -23.97 25.90 -6.02
N GLU A 691 -22.68 25.89 -5.68
CA GLU A 691 -21.58 26.20 -6.61
C GLU A 691 -21.53 25.18 -7.77
N LEU A 692 -21.62 23.89 -7.45
CA LEU A 692 -21.62 22.82 -8.45
C LEU A 692 -22.92 22.82 -9.29
N ASP A 693 -24.08 23.00 -8.66
CA ASP A 693 -25.39 23.00 -9.34
C ASP A 693 -25.53 24.18 -10.31
N ALA A 694 -24.89 25.31 -10.02
CA ALA A 694 -24.94 26.51 -10.87
C ALA A 694 -24.24 26.30 -12.23
N LEU A 695 -23.23 25.42 -12.31
CA LEU A 695 -22.49 25.18 -13.57
C LEU A 695 -23.41 24.76 -14.73
N GLY A 696 -24.44 23.96 -14.46
CA GLY A 696 -25.39 23.52 -15.48
C GLY A 696 -26.40 24.57 -15.95
N ARG A 697 -26.40 25.77 -15.35
CA ARG A 697 -27.36 26.86 -15.65
C ARG A 697 -26.71 28.12 -16.20
N LEU A 698 -25.40 28.27 -15.99
CA LEU A 698 -24.65 29.46 -16.36
C LEU A 698 -24.02 29.29 -17.75
N ASN A 699 -23.91 30.40 -18.49
CA ASN A 699 -23.04 30.44 -19.65
C ASN A 699 -21.59 30.64 -19.17
N LEU A 700 -20.85 29.55 -18.99
CA LEU A 700 -19.52 29.56 -18.37
C LEU A 700 -18.44 30.36 -19.14
N ARG A 701 -18.72 30.75 -20.39
CA ARG A 701 -17.86 31.66 -21.17
C ARG A 701 -17.96 33.11 -20.68
N HIS A 702 -19.12 33.52 -20.16
CA HIS A 702 -19.41 34.90 -19.75
C HIS A 702 -19.74 35.02 -18.26
N GLU A 703 -20.11 33.94 -17.61
CA GLU A 703 -20.53 33.92 -16.21
C GLU A 703 -19.67 32.93 -15.41
N ALA A 704 -19.38 33.28 -14.16
CA ALA A 704 -18.77 32.38 -13.20
C ALA A 704 -19.56 32.36 -11.89
N VAL A 705 -19.36 31.30 -11.11
CA VAL A 705 -19.89 31.14 -9.75
C VAL A 705 -18.75 30.93 -8.77
N ALA A 706 -18.81 31.54 -7.58
CA ALA A 706 -17.85 31.35 -6.50
C ALA A 706 -18.54 31.13 -5.16
N ASP A 707 -17.88 30.38 -4.29
CA ASP A 707 -18.20 30.34 -2.85
C ASP A 707 -18.08 31.77 -2.25
N ALA A 708 -19.05 32.17 -1.44
CA ALA A 708 -19.12 33.50 -0.81
C ALA A 708 -17.87 33.88 -0.02
N LYS A 709 -17.10 32.89 0.47
CA LYS A 709 -15.81 33.15 1.14
C LYS A 709 -14.77 33.81 0.25
N PHE A 710 -14.90 33.67 -1.08
CA PHE A 710 -13.98 34.27 -2.04
C PHE A 710 -14.34 35.70 -2.46
N ARG A 711 -15.41 36.26 -1.90
CA ARG A 711 -15.92 37.59 -2.28
C ARG A 711 -14.90 38.70 -2.09
N THR A 712 -14.12 38.65 -1.00
CA THR A 712 -13.10 39.66 -0.72
C THR A 712 -11.96 39.63 -1.74
N GLN A 713 -11.55 38.45 -2.20
CA GLN A 713 -10.47 38.33 -3.18
C GLN A 713 -10.94 38.65 -4.61
N LEU A 714 -12.16 38.25 -4.98
CA LEU A 714 -12.64 38.32 -6.36
C LEU A 714 -13.43 39.59 -6.68
N GLY A 715 -14.09 40.23 -5.70
CA GLY A 715 -14.88 41.44 -5.92
C GLY A 715 -16.03 41.24 -6.92
N GLU A 716 -16.31 42.25 -7.75
CA GLU A 716 -17.35 42.16 -8.78
C GLU A 716 -16.73 41.95 -10.18
N ALA A 717 -17.39 41.14 -11.00
CA ALA A 717 -17.03 41.03 -12.42
C ALA A 717 -17.48 42.28 -13.19
N THR A 718 -16.83 42.55 -14.31
CA THR A 718 -17.13 43.70 -15.17
C THR A 718 -17.28 43.22 -16.60
N HIS A 719 -18.35 43.64 -17.27
CA HIS A 719 -18.59 43.31 -18.67
C HIS A 719 -17.50 43.89 -19.57
N GLN A 720 -16.86 43.04 -20.38
CA GLN A 720 -15.77 43.42 -21.28
C GLN A 720 -16.28 43.86 -22.66
N ASP A 721 -15.52 44.72 -23.36
CA ASP A 721 -15.89 45.25 -24.68
C ASP A 721 -15.29 44.43 -25.85
N GLY A 722 -14.89 43.19 -25.59
CA GLY A 722 -14.33 42.27 -26.59
C GLY A 722 -12.86 42.51 -26.97
N THR A 723 -12.23 43.60 -26.51
CA THR A 723 -10.80 43.88 -26.74
C THR A 723 -9.88 43.35 -25.62
N SER A 724 -10.46 42.80 -24.56
CA SER A 724 -9.71 42.29 -23.41
C SER A 724 -9.14 40.91 -23.72
N ILE A 725 -7.83 40.76 -23.52
CA ILE A 725 -7.09 39.55 -23.90
C ILE A 725 -6.26 39.08 -22.71
N VAL A 726 -6.28 37.78 -22.48
CA VAL A 726 -5.37 37.10 -21.55
C VAL A 726 -4.56 36.07 -22.34
N THR A 727 -3.25 36.22 -22.36
CA THR A 727 -2.34 35.35 -23.12
C THR A 727 -1.37 34.66 -22.17
N LEU A 728 -1.32 33.33 -22.22
CA LEU A 728 -0.25 32.56 -21.57
C LEU A 728 1.05 32.76 -22.36
N THR A 729 2.07 33.32 -21.72
CA THR A 729 3.36 33.63 -22.35
C THR A 729 4.45 32.63 -22.00
N SER A 730 4.34 31.97 -20.85
CA SER A 730 5.24 30.90 -20.42
C SER A 730 4.50 29.87 -19.59
N TYR A 731 4.80 28.59 -19.85
CA TYR A 731 4.27 27.45 -19.10
C TYR A 731 5.40 26.69 -18.44
N GLU A 732 5.34 26.56 -17.11
CA GLU A 732 6.04 25.56 -16.34
C GLU A 732 5.06 24.92 -15.33
N PRO A 733 5.24 23.63 -14.96
CA PRO A 733 4.29 22.96 -14.08
C PRO A 733 4.06 23.68 -12.74
N ASN A 734 5.10 24.31 -12.18
CA ASN A 734 5.01 25.08 -10.93
C ASN A 734 4.74 26.58 -11.13
N GLU A 735 4.79 27.09 -12.37
CA GLU A 735 4.82 28.54 -12.61
C GLU A 735 4.25 28.90 -13.98
N LEU A 736 3.25 29.78 -14.00
CA LEU A 736 2.52 30.17 -15.20
C LEU A 736 2.56 31.69 -15.33
N HIS A 737 2.91 32.18 -16.52
CA HIS A 737 3.02 33.62 -16.82
C HIS A 737 1.97 34.02 -17.82
N TYR A 738 1.20 35.05 -17.47
CA TYR A 738 0.15 35.60 -18.32
C TYR A 738 0.33 37.10 -18.53
N ASP A 739 0.16 37.54 -19.77
CA ASP A 739 -0.05 38.94 -20.10
C ASP A 739 -1.55 39.20 -20.17
N VAL A 740 -2.03 40.13 -19.35
CA VAL A 740 -3.44 40.52 -19.24
C VAL A 740 -3.58 41.95 -19.73
N ASN A 741 -4.48 42.19 -20.68
CA ASN A 741 -4.80 43.51 -21.17
C ASN A 741 -6.32 43.72 -21.10
N SER A 742 -6.77 44.71 -20.33
CA SER A 742 -8.19 45.09 -20.24
C SER A 742 -8.34 46.57 -19.90
N THR A 743 -9.21 47.27 -20.63
CA THR A 743 -9.53 48.68 -20.36
C THR A 743 -10.44 48.88 -19.15
N LYS A 744 -11.10 47.81 -18.68
CA LYS A 744 -12.08 47.84 -17.58
C LYS A 744 -11.63 47.08 -16.34
N GLY A 745 -10.59 46.27 -16.45
CA GLY A 745 -10.25 45.30 -15.41
C GLY A 745 -11.35 44.25 -15.26
N GLY A 746 -11.40 43.56 -14.12
CA GLY A 746 -12.43 42.58 -13.81
C GLY A 746 -11.86 41.20 -13.44
N VAL A 747 -12.73 40.20 -13.42
CA VAL A 747 -12.37 38.84 -12.97
C VAL A 747 -11.85 38.02 -14.15
N VAL A 748 -10.61 37.58 -14.04
CA VAL A 748 -9.97 36.61 -14.94
C VAL A 748 -10.10 35.22 -14.33
N VAL A 749 -10.64 34.29 -15.11
CA VAL A 749 -10.71 32.86 -14.79
C VAL A 749 -9.59 32.14 -15.54
N PHE A 750 -8.83 31.31 -14.84
CA PHE A 750 -7.77 30.49 -15.41
C PHE A 750 -8.27 29.04 -15.55
N SER A 751 -7.98 28.38 -16.67
CA SER A 751 -8.29 26.96 -16.90
C SER A 751 -7.39 26.00 -16.09
N GLU A 752 -7.04 26.40 -14.87
CA GLU A 752 -6.11 25.74 -13.98
C GLU A 752 -6.80 25.37 -12.67
N ILE A 753 -6.55 24.15 -12.19
CA ILE A 753 -7.23 23.62 -11.01
C ILE A 753 -6.76 24.34 -9.73
N PHE A 754 -7.70 24.89 -8.98
CA PHE A 754 -7.46 25.52 -7.69
C PHE A 754 -7.02 24.49 -6.66
N TYR A 755 -5.96 24.82 -5.93
CA TYR A 755 -5.47 24.08 -4.79
C TYR A 755 -4.84 25.06 -3.78
N PRO A 756 -4.96 24.84 -2.46
CA PRO A 756 -4.33 25.70 -1.46
C PRO A 756 -2.81 25.83 -1.66
N GLU A 757 -2.21 26.95 -1.26
CA GLU A 757 -0.77 27.29 -1.41
C GLU A 757 -0.30 27.71 -2.82
N TRP A 758 -1.18 27.75 -3.82
CA TRP A 758 -0.91 28.56 -5.01
C TRP A 758 -0.85 30.04 -4.63
N THR A 759 0.17 30.74 -5.10
CA THR A 759 0.32 32.19 -4.93
C THR A 759 0.21 32.88 -6.28
N ALA A 760 -0.22 34.14 -6.27
CA ALA A 760 -0.27 34.97 -7.45
C ALA A 760 0.42 36.31 -7.21
N THR A 761 1.00 36.87 -8.27
CA THR A 761 1.44 38.25 -8.30
C THR A 761 0.86 38.96 -9.51
N VAL A 762 0.54 40.24 -9.35
CA VAL A 762 0.17 41.16 -10.43
C VAL A 762 1.21 42.27 -10.44
N ASP A 763 1.96 42.39 -11.52
CA ASP A 763 3.09 43.32 -11.66
C ASP A 763 4.12 43.21 -10.52
N GLY A 764 4.37 41.98 -10.07
CA GLY A 764 5.28 41.65 -8.98
C GLY A 764 4.73 41.89 -7.57
N GLN A 765 3.51 42.41 -7.42
CA GLN A 765 2.86 42.58 -6.12
C GLN A 765 2.01 41.35 -5.78
N PRO A 766 2.14 40.78 -4.55
CA PRO A 766 1.32 39.64 -4.13
C PRO A 766 -0.18 39.96 -4.14
N VAL A 767 -0.97 39.04 -4.69
CA VAL A 767 -2.44 39.07 -4.65
C VAL A 767 -3.00 37.72 -4.22
N GLU A 768 -4.16 37.73 -3.58
CA GLU A 768 -4.83 36.49 -3.15
C GLU A 768 -5.66 35.88 -4.30
N LEU A 769 -5.54 34.56 -4.48
CA LEU A 769 -6.32 33.80 -5.46
C LEU A 769 -7.70 33.44 -4.91
N GLY A 770 -8.72 33.55 -5.77
CA GLY A 770 -10.04 32.97 -5.51
C GLY A 770 -10.26 31.67 -6.27
N ARG A 771 -11.32 30.95 -5.89
CA ARG A 771 -11.84 29.81 -6.64
C ARG A 771 -13.18 30.14 -7.26
N VAL A 772 -13.34 29.76 -8.52
CA VAL A 772 -14.58 29.88 -9.28
C VAL A 772 -14.90 28.56 -9.98
N ASN A 773 -16.15 28.43 -10.40
CA ASN A 773 -16.66 27.31 -11.17
C ASN A 773 -16.29 25.96 -10.54
N TYR A 774 -16.39 25.90 -9.22
CA TYR A 774 -16.14 24.74 -8.37
C TYR A 774 -14.68 24.28 -8.25
N VAL A 775 -13.87 24.41 -9.30
CA VAL A 775 -12.51 23.87 -9.39
C VAL A 775 -11.44 24.83 -9.95
N LEU A 776 -11.80 25.96 -10.54
CA LEU A 776 -10.85 26.81 -11.29
C LEU A 776 -10.31 27.97 -10.44
N ARG A 777 -9.11 28.44 -10.77
CA ARG A 777 -8.50 29.63 -10.16
C ARG A 777 -9.07 30.90 -10.80
N ALA A 778 -9.19 31.97 -10.02
CA ALA A 778 -9.53 33.30 -10.54
C ALA A 778 -8.84 34.43 -9.78
N LEU A 779 -8.67 35.56 -10.46
CA LEU A 779 -8.12 36.80 -9.92
C LEU A 779 -8.92 38.00 -10.41
N ASN A 780 -9.03 39.04 -9.58
CA ASN A 780 -9.48 40.34 -10.01
C ASN A 780 -8.28 41.20 -10.41
N VAL A 781 -8.29 41.72 -11.63
CA VAL A 781 -7.26 42.62 -12.16
C VAL A 781 -7.84 44.01 -12.36
N LYS A 782 -6.99 45.03 -12.14
CA LYS A 782 -7.37 46.42 -12.38
C LYS A 782 -7.39 46.72 -13.90
N PRO A 783 -7.97 47.86 -14.32
CA PRO A 783 -7.81 48.35 -15.68
C PRO A 783 -6.33 48.59 -16.01
N GLY A 784 -5.89 48.10 -17.17
CA GLY A 784 -4.54 48.29 -17.68
C GLY A 784 -3.94 47.05 -18.34
N GLN A 785 -2.63 47.11 -18.53
CA GLN A 785 -1.80 45.98 -18.92
C GLN A 785 -1.08 45.47 -17.67
N HIS A 786 -1.20 44.18 -17.42
CA HIS A 786 -0.69 43.54 -16.22
C HIS A 786 0.05 42.26 -16.56
N LYS A 787 1.13 42.01 -15.83
CA LYS A 787 1.81 40.71 -15.82
C LYS A 787 1.34 39.92 -14.62
N VAL A 788 0.69 38.79 -14.88
CA VAL A 788 0.21 37.88 -13.84
C VAL A 788 1.12 36.66 -13.79
N VAL A 789 1.65 36.36 -12.62
CA VAL A 789 2.43 35.13 -12.38
C VAL A 789 1.71 34.30 -11.33
N LEU A 790 1.35 33.08 -11.69
CA LEU A 790 0.86 32.06 -10.75
C LEU A 790 2.01 31.14 -10.40
N SER A 791 2.24 30.87 -9.12
CA SER A 791 3.36 30.05 -8.65
C SER A 791 2.94 29.05 -7.58
N PHE A 792 3.55 27.87 -7.59
CA PHE A 792 3.33 26.81 -6.60
C PHE A 792 4.64 26.43 -5.91
N TYR A 793 5.04 27.29 -4.96
CA TYR A 793 6.20 27.07 -4.08
C TYR A 793 5.72 27.03 -2.62
N PRO A 794 5.15 25.89 -2.18
CA PRO A 794 4.52 25.74 -0.86
C PRO A 794 5.52 25.92 0.28
N LYS A 795 5.35 26.96 1.11
CA LYS A 795 6.21 27.27 2.27
C LYS A 795 6.24 26.15 3.32
N SER A 796 5.19 25.35 3.37
CA SER A 796 5.09 24.21 4.26
C SER A 796 6.16 23.14 3.98
N VAL A 797 6.66 23.04 2.74
CA VAL A 797 7.77 22.14 2.38
C VAL A 797 9.06 22.56 3.11
N ASP A 798 9.42 23.84 3.08
CA ASP A 798 10.65 24.34 3.69
C ASP A 798 10.64 24.16 5.22
N GLN A 799 9.48 24.42 5.85
CA GLN A 799 9.29 24.27 7.29
C GLN A 799 9.47 22.82 7.72
N THR A 800 8.83 21.88 7.01
CA THR A 800 8.90 20.46 7.35
C THR A 800 10.28 19.85 7.06
N GLU A 801 10.96 20.29 5.99
CA GLU A 801 12.35 19.92 5.69
C GLU A 801 13.30 20.36 6.81
N THR A 802 13.13 21.59 7.30
CA THR A 802 13.94 22.12 8.42
C THR A 802 13.84 21.23 9.66
N VAL A 803 12.62 20.82 10.02
CA VAL A 803 12.38 19.91 11.17
C VAL A 803 13.03 18.54 10.93
N ALA A 804 12.97 18.02 9.70
CA ALA A 804 13.61 16.76 9.36
C ALA A 804 15.15 16.84 9.49
N TYR A 805 15.80 17.91 8.99
CA TYR A 805 17.24 18.09 9.14
C TYR A 805 17.70 18.25 10.59
N VAL A 806 16.95 19.01 11.41
CA VAL A 806 17.22 19.08 12.85
C VAL A 806 17.14 17.71 13.50
N SER A 807 16.14 16.90 13.12
CA SER A 807 15.96 15.53 13.62
C SER A 807 17.12 14.61 13.21
N TYR A 808 17.67 14.77 12.00
CA TYR A 808 18.88 14.06 11.58
C TYR A 808 20.09 14.43 12.43
N ALA A 809 20.30 15.73 12.70
CA ALA A 809 21.40 16.19 13.55
C ALA A 809 21.30 15.59 14.96
N VAL A 810 20.10 15.56 15.54
CA VAL A 810 19.84 14.91 16.84
C VAL A 810 20.15 13.42 16.78
N LEU A 811 19.65 12.69 15.77
CA LEU A 811 19.91 11.26 15.63
C LEU A 811 21.41 10.95 15.47
N LEU A 812 22.13 11.74 14.67
CA LEU A 812 23.57 11.59 14.49
C LEU A 812 24.35 11.81 15.79
N LEU A 813 23.99 12.85 16.57
CA LEU A 813 24.59 13.08 17.88
C LEU A 813 24.36 11.89 18.82
N LEU A 814 23.15 11.31 18.81
CA LEU A 814 22.83 10.14 19.64
C LEU A 814 23.63 8.89 19.21
N ILE A 815 23.81 8.67 17.91
CA ILE A 815 24.64 7.59 17.37
C ILE A 815 26.11 7.78 17.81
N ILE A 816 26.64 9.00 17.70
CA ILE A 816 28.00 9.34 18.11
C ILE A 816 28.18 9.07 19.62
N LEU A 817 27.24 9.53 20.45
CA LEU A 817 27.24 9.26 21.89
C LEU A 817 27.17 7.76 22.20
N GLY A 818 26.38 7.00 21.44
CA GLY A 818 26.30 5.54 21.53
C GLY A 818 27.64 4.85 21.28
N ILE A 819 28.34 5.26 20.22
CA ILE A 819 29.67 4.73 19.87
C ILE A 819 30.68 5.08 20.96
N PHE A 820 30.68 6.31 21.49
CA PHE A 820 31.59 6.71 22.57
C PHE A 820 31.31 5.96 23.88
N SER A 821 30.04 5.77 24.24
CA SER A 821 29.65 5.00 25.43
C SER A 821 30.09 3.54 25.34
N ALA A 822 29.90 2.90 24.18
CA ALA A 822 30.33 1.52 23.93
C ALA A 822 31.85 1.34 24.00
N ARG A 823 32.63 2.37 23.63
CA ARG A 823 34.11 2.34 23.74
C ARG A 823 34.63 2.55 25.16
N ARG A 824 33.85 3.20 26.04
CA ARG A 824 34.24 3.50 27.43
C ARG A 824 33.87 2.41 28.44
N GLN A 825 33.01 1.46 28.10
CA GLN A 825 32.75 0.32 28.97
C GLN A 825 33.98 -0.61 28.95
N PRO A 826 34.65 -0.86 30.10
CA PRO A 826 35.65 -1.91 30.17
C PRO A 826 34.94 -3.23 29.85
N LYS A 827 35.50 -3.99 28.90
CA LYS A 827 35.03 -5.35 28.61
C LYS A 827 35.31 -6.23 29.82
N GLU A 828 34.38 -6.31 30.76
CA GLU A 828 34.34 -7.44 31.67
C GLU A 828 34.13 -8.69 30.83
N LEU A 829 35.03 -9.66 31.03
CA LEU A 829 34.96 -10.99 30.45
C LEU A 829 33.78 -11.72 31.11
N GLU A 830 32.70 -11.94 30.37
CA GLU A 830 31.71 -13.00 30.64
C GLU A 830 31.40 -13.77 29.35
#